data_AF-A0A7X4IVL2-F1
#
_entry.id   AF-A0A7X4IVL2-F1
#
_cell.length_a   1.000
_cell.length_b   1.000
_cell.length_c   1.000
_cell.angle_alpha   90.00
_cell.angle_beta   90.00
_cell.angle_gamma   90.00
#
_symmetry.space_group_name_H-M   'P 1'
#
loop_
_entity.id
_entity.type
_entity.pdbx_description
1 polymer ?
#
loop_
_entity_poly.entity_id
_entity_poly.type
_entity_poly.pdbx_seq_one_letter_code
_entity_poly.pdbx_strand_id
1 'polypeptide(L)'
;MAWTAGVGRCHFDCRAGLTFDSVGQLRKQLEGLAEAGLHDAPRSVTTVAFAYTGQGSQWAGMGRDLYDREPVARMVFDRCEEVFLEERGTSLLDVMFGRDGNGQLGDTAWEQPALYALECALTAQWSSVGIRPDMVLGHSVGEIAAAQAAGVFSLEDGMRFAATRGLLLSQTEGGAMIAVFAPPDQVASAVKAANAESAGVGVNIAADNGLHQVVSGPVTEIESLSTRLESEGVRVRRLNTTRAFHSALIDPALDALQASLEHVTVQPPELTVVSNLTGQAVSDGALLDGAYWRRHAREPVAFASGARTLAELGADVILEIGPGSVLAPMASSAWPESAPAPVVLSSMRPAPVGSPEDSGGFAEAVADAYQSGLPIRFEGLFSGETRRRISVPGYPFQRERYWLSAPRQRRSAEGHPLLGLRRESASGEITYETELFPTDPEWLNDHRVFERVIAPGALYGTMAASASLAGGSGPVDVEDMQLHNPLVFAEDSQGDEAGTNGRKVQLLISESGDEGLDRLQIMSKGPAETEWTLHAECRVSGGASAAGAVERVDLERLKTGLTPVDASVLYQARASTGIDLGGSFRTLGDLWARQGEALGEVSLREGTGLTQAEVHPLVLDGCFQVVAAARIQGSAEDETTYLPFGWERLWLTAGALPEKVVCHVRMHEATEESKAEAGAPAEVLSGELRIYDLDGVLLGGLDGYTIKRATRAALFSAIEGVNDLLYEVVWRERPLVPAIIAADFLPEPAAAAGGLMPLADYLEEEGVARADRSALLSDLDRWSRARAIWTLEKLGWRRSVGEVVESEELRQQLGVTDEHKRVFRRILEMLARSDVLQEDGGRFVVKAGHEDPLPEDVRPDPESFADHLAELHPHGATEIGLFRRCGAALPDVLRGQMDPLTLLFSSGYPTP
;
A
#
# COMPACT_ATOMS: atom_id res chain seq x y z
N MET A 1 -19.99 -2.95 0.73
CA MET A 1 -18.71 -3.67 0.57
C MET A 1 -18.01 -3.26 -0.72
N ALA A 2 -18.60 -3.46 -1.90
CA ALA A 2 -18.04 -3.03 -3.19
C ALA A 2 -17.60 -1.56 -3.20
N TRP A 3 -18.46 -0.64 -2.73
CA TRP A 3 -18.10 0.78 -2.52
C TRP A 3 -16.81 0.96 -1.73
N THR A 4 -16.67 0.30 -0.57
CA THR A 4 -15.47 0.43 0.27
C THR A 4 -14.24 -0.18 -0.38
N ALA A 5 -14.38 -1.27 -1.13
CA ALA A 5 -13.28 -1.87 -1.87
C ALA A 5 -12.80 -0.97 -3.02
N GLY A 6 -13.73 -0.28 -3.68
CA GLY A 6 -13.44 0.64 -4.79
C GLY A 6 -12.90 2.00 -4.34
N VAL A 7 -13.55 2.69 -3.40
CA VAL A 7 -13.17 4.08 -3.06
C VAL A 7 -12.41 4.22 -1.74
N GLY A 8 -12.35 3.14 -0.95
CA GLY A 8 -11.79 3.14 0.40
C GLY A 8 -10.45 2.43 0.53
N ARG A 9 -9.87 1.96 -0.57
CA ARG A 9 -8.63 1.17 -0.61
C ARG A 9 -7.64 1.73 -1.61
N CYS A 10 -6.37 1.44 -1.39
CA CYS A 10 -5.35 1.61 -2.42
C CYS A 10 -5.47 0.46 -3.44
N HIS A 11 -5.33 0.78 -4.72
CA HIS A 11 -5.32 -0.19 -5.81
C HIS A 11 -3.88 -0.55 -6.16
N PHE A 12 -3.51 -1.80 -5.93
CA PHE A 12 -2.20 -2.35 -6.26
C PHE A 12 -2.20 -2.96 -7.68
N ASP A 13 -1.05 -3.43 -8.13
CA ASP A 13 -0.88 -3.94 -9.48
C ASP A 13 -1.55 -5.31 -9.71
N CYS A 14 -1.55 -6.18 -8.69
CA CYS A 14 -2.29 -7.44 -8.72
C CYS A 14 -3.76 -7.20 -8.34
N ARG A 15 -4.65 -7.29 -9.33
CA ARG A 15 -6.07 -6.93 -9.21
C ARG A 15 -6.97 -8.12 -9.53
N ALA A 16 -8.11 -8.16 -8.87
CA ALA A 16 -9.22 -9.06 -9.19
C ALA A 16 -10.52 -8.25 -9.15
N GLY A 17 -11.33 -8.34 -10.21
CA GLY A 17 -12.67 -7.79 -10.26
C GLY A 17 -13.70 -8.87 -10.00
N LEU A 18 -14.64 -8.62 -9.08
CA LEU A 18 -15.71 -9.56 -8.74
C LEU A 18 -17.06 -8.84 -8.74
N THR A 19 -18.05 -9.43 -9.39
CA THR A 19 -19.45 -8.98 -9.39
C THR A 19 -20.30 -9.92 -8.55
N PHE A 20 -21.18 -9.35 -7.71
CA PHE A 20 -22.03 -10.15 -6.83
C PHE A 20 -23.34 -9.45 -6.49
N ASP A 21 -24.41 -10.23 -6.39
CA ASP A 21 -25.74 -9.81 -5.92
C ASP A 21 -26.02 -10.23 -4.46
N SER A 22 -25.22 -11.15 -3.93
CA SER A 22 -25.46 -11.80 -2.65
C SER A 22 -24.18 -12.21 -1.94
N VAL A 23 -24.27 -12.36 -0.62
CA VAL A 23 -23.14 -12.80 0.22
C VAL A 23 -22.68 -14.22 -0.13
N GLY A 24 -23.61 -15.09 -0.54
CA GLY A 24 -23.31 -16.47 -0.94
C GLY A 24 -22.48 -16.51 -2.23
N GLN A 25 -22.88 -15.74 -3.24
CA GLN A 25 -22.14 -15.63 -4.50
C GLN A 25 -20.74 -15.05 -4.29
N LEU A 26 -20.63 -13.97 -3.51
CA LEU A 26 -19.33 -13.37 -3.19
C LEU A 26 -18.38 -14.36 -2.50
N ARG A 27 -18.88 -15.13 -1.51
CA ARG A 27 -18.07 -16.14 -0.82
C ARG A 27 -17.54 -17.18 -1.81
N LYS A 28 -18.41 -17.73 -2.65
CA LYS A 28 -18.04 -18.75 -3.65
C LYS A 28 -16.99 -18.23 -4.63
N GLN A 29 -17.13 -16.98 -5.09
CA GLN A 29 -16.15 -16.36 -5.99
C GLN A 29 -14.80 -16.13 -5.30
N LEU A 30 -14.79 -15.67 -4.05
CA LEU A 30 -13.56 -15.50 -3.27
C LEU A 30 -12.84 -16.84 -2.99
N GLU A 31 -13.60 -17.90 -2.71
CA GLU A 31 -13.05 -19.27 -2.58
C GLU A 31 -12.41 -19.73 -3.90
N GLY A 32 -13.10 -19.52 -5.03
CA GLY A 32 -12.55 -19.83 -6.36
C GLY A 32 -11.28 -19.03 -6.68
N LEU A 33 -11.22 -17.75 -6.31
CA LEU A 33 -10.03 -16.92 -6.48
C LEU A 33 -8.85 -17.42 -5.61
N ALA A 34 -9.13 -17.87 -4.39
CA ALA A 34 -8.11 -18.43 -3.50
C ALA A 34 -7.56 -19.77 -4.02
N GLU A 35 -8.39 -20.59 -4.66
CA GLU A 35 -8.00 -21.88 -5.25
C GLU A 35 -7.23 -21.73 -6.58
N ALA A 36 -7.61 -20.77 -7.43
CA ALA A 36 -6.98 -20.54 -8.73
C ALA A 36 -5.52 -20.07 -8.61
N GLY A 37 -5.17 -19.39 -7.51
CA GLY A 37 -3.86 -18.74 -7.35
C GLY A 37 -3.76 -17.43 -8.13
N LEU A 38 -2.68 -16.67 -7.89
CA LEU A 38 -2.41 -15.43 -8.64
C LEU A 38 -1.99 -15.77 -10.08
N HIS A 39 -2.70 -15.21 -11.06
CA HIS A 39 -2.37 -15.32 -12.48
C HIS A 39 -1.90 -13.97 -13.05
N ASP A 40 -0.91 -14.10 -13.94
CA ASP A 40 -0.19 -13.09 -14.73
C ASP A 40 0.52 -11.94 -13.98
N ALA A 41 1.70 -11.59 -14.49
CA ALA A 41 2.40 -10.39 -14.06
C ALA A 41 1.54 -9.16 -14.37
N PRO A 42 1.51 -8.15 -13.48
CA PRO A 42 0.73 -6.95 -13.72
C PRO A 42 1.13 -6.31 -15.04
N ARG A 43 0.13 -6.03 -15.88
CA ARG A 43 0.31 -5.29 -17.12
C ARG A 43 0.14 -3.80 -16.85
N SER A 44 1.13 -3.01 -17.26
CA SER A 44 0.96 -1.57 -17.36
C SER A 44 0.13 -1.28 -18.60
N VAL A 45 -1.11 -0.84 -18.42
CA VAL A 45 -1.98 -0.41 -19.50
C VAL A 45 -1.94 1.11 -19.55
N THR A 46 -1.56 1.67 -20.71
CA THR A 46 -1.43 3.11 -20.91
C THR A 46 -2.32 3.64 -22.02
N THR A 47 -2.61 2.84 -23.05
CA THR A 47 -3.31 3.30 -24.25
C THR A 47 -4.54 2.45 -24.53
N VAL A 48 -5.71 3.08 -24.66
CA VAL A 48 -7.01 2.43 -24.84
C VAL A 48 -7.63 2.81 -26.18
N ALA A 49 -7.92 1.80 -27.01
CA ALA A 49 -8.69 1.95 -28.23
C ALA A 49 -10.15 1.54 -28.00
N PHE A 50 -11.11 2.38 -28.39
CA PHE A 50 -12.52 1.98 -28.44
C PHE A 50 -12.87 1.48 -29.84
N ALA A 51 -13.41 0.27 -29.93
CA ALA A 51 -13.84 -0.37 -31.17
C ALA A 51 -15.36 -0.48 -31.23
N TYR A 52 -16.00 0.24 -32.16
CA TYR A 52 -17.46 0.39 -32.24
C TYR A 52 -18.08 -0.61 -33.21
N THR A 53 -19.08 -1.37 -32.74
CA THR A 53 -19.65 -2.50 -33.48
C THR A 53 -20.42 -2.11 -34.72
N GLY A 54 -20.45 -3.02 -35.70
CA GLY A 54 -21.28 -2.89 -36.88
C GLY A 54 -22.67 -3.51 -36.71
N GLN A 55 -23.48 -3.33 -37.75
CA GLN A 55 -24.80 -3.94 -37.87
C GLN A 55 -24.71 -5.48 -37.98
N GLY A 56 -25.68 -6.18 -37.37
CA GLY A 56 -25.78 -7.64 -37.28
C GLY A 56 -25.47 -8.24 -35.89
N SER A 57 -25.13 -7.44 -34.89
CA SER A 57 -24.86 -7.87 -33.51
C SER A 57 -25.98 -7.54 -32.51
N GLN A 58 -26.96 -6.75 -32.93
CA GLN A 58 -28.12 -6.30 -32.17
C GLN A 58 -29.10 -7.43 -31.83
N TRP A 59 -29.82 -7.25 -30.73
CA TRP A 59 -30.89 -8.14 -30.28
C TRP A 59 -31.92 -7.35 -29.47
N ALA A 60 -33.19 -7.75 -29.55
CA ALA A 60 -34.27 -7.05 -28.85
C ALA A 60 -34.09 -7.19 -27.33
N GLY A 61 -34.12 -6.08 -26.62
CA GLY A 61 -33.78 -5.99 -25.20
C GLY A 61 -32.37 -5.43 -24.92
N MET A 62 -31.53 -5.26 -25.96
CA MET A 62 -30.19 -4.70 -25.78
C MET A 62 -30.25 -3.31 -25.13
N GLY A 63 -29.36 -3.04 -24.18
CA GLY A 63 -29.28 -1.77 -23.46
C GLY A 63 -30.39 -1.54 -22.43
N ARG A 64 -31.38 -2.44 -22.29
CA ARG A 64 -32.48 -2.23 -21.33
C ARG A 64 -31.99 -2.19 -19.88
N ASP A 65 -31.16 -3.14 -19.48
CA ASP A 65 -30.60 -3.17 -18.12
C ASP A 65 -29.74 -1.93 -17.85
N LEU A 66 -28.98 -1.50 -18.86
CA LEU A 66 -28.18 -0.27 -18.82
C LEU A 66 -29.08 0.96 -18.64
N TYR A 67 -30.18 1.08 -19.39
CA TYR A 67 -31.16 2.14 -19.24
C TYR A 67 -31.80 2.12 -17.85
N ASP A 68 -32.17 0.93 -17.35
CA ASP A 68 -32.89 0.78 -16.10
C ASP A 68 -32.00 1.06 -14.88
N ARG A 69 -30.69 0.75 -14.93
CA ARG A 69 -29.79 0.83 -13.77
C ARG A 69 -28.80 1.99 -13.80
N GLU A 70 -28.38 2.45 -14.96
CA GLU A 70 -27.26 3.39 -15.10
C GLU A 70 -27.75 4.80 -15.49
N PRO A 71 -27.72 5.79 -14.58
CA PRO A 71 -28.27 7.13 -14.85
C PRO A 71 -27.60 7.85 -16.03
N VAL A 72 -26.29 7.65 -16.22
CA VAL A 72 -25.53 8.29 -17.31
C VAL A 72 -25.95 7.75 -18.66
N ALA A 73 -26.03 6.43 -18.80
CA ALA A 73 -26.51 5.81 -20.03
C ALA A 73 -27.98 6.16 -20.32
N ARG A 74 -28.84 6.15 -19.30
CA ARG A 74 -30.25 6.57 -19.41
C ARG A 74 -30.38 7.97 -20.01
N MET A 75 -29.62 8.94 -19.51
CA MET A 75 -29.63 10.31 -20.03
C MET A 75 -29.25 10.38 -21.53
N VAL A 76 -28.28 9.57 -21.97
CA VAL A 76 -27.91 9.52 -23.40
C VAL A 76 -29.02 8.90 -24.24
N PHE A 77 -29.61 7.80 -23.76
CA PHE A 77 -30.76 7.18 -24.42
C PHE A 77 -31.95 8.14 -24.53
N ASP A 78 -32.29 8.87 -23.47
CA ASP A 78 -33.40 9.81 -23.46
C ASP A 78 -33.18 10.94 -24.49
N ARG A 79 -31.95 11.48 -24.60
CA ARG A 79 -31.61 12.48 -25.62
C ARG A 79 -31.69 11.94 -27.05
N CYS A 80 -31.20 10.72 -27.28
CA CYS A 80 -31.32 10.06 -28.58
C CYS A 80 -32.78 9.77 -28.94
N GLU A 81 -33.59 9.36 -27.96
CA GLU A 81 -35.03 9.10 -28.10
C GLU A 81 -35.78 10.38 -28.45
N GLU A 82 -35.51 11.51 -27.78
CA GLU A 82 -36.10 12.81 -28.09
C GLU A 82 -35.88 13.19 -29.56
N VAL A 83 -34.63 13.12 -30.03
CA VAL A 83 -34.29 13.40 -31.44
C VAL A 83 -35.00 12.44 -32.39
N PHE A 84 -35.02 11.14 -32.07
CA PHE A 84 -35.65 10.16 -32.95
C PHE A 84 -37.18 10.32 -33.01
N LEU A 85 -37.81 10.63 -31.87
CA LEU A 85 -39.24 10.91 -31.79
C LEU A 85 -39.61 12.15 -32.62
N GLU A 86 -38.81 13.22 -32.57
CA GLU A 86 -39.00 14.40 -33.39
C GLU A 86 -38.93 14.09 -34.90
N GLU A 87 -37.95 13.28 -35.31
CA GLU A 87 -37.71 12.95 -36.72
C GLU A 87 -38.68 11.90 -37.28
N ARG A 88 -39.11 10.93 -36.45
CA ARG A 88 -39.82 9.71 -36.91
C ARG A 88 -41.22 9.53 -36.31
N GLY A 89 -41.58 10.32 -35.28
CA GLY A 89 -42.89 10.28 -34.62
C GLY A 89 -43.20 8.97 -33.89
N THR A 90 -42.20 8.13 -33.64
CA THR A 90 -42.33 6.80 -33.01
C THR A 90 -41.12 6.51 -32.14
N SER A 91 -41.31 5.74 -31.07
CA SER A 91 -40.26 5.50 -30.07
C SER A 91 -39.20 4.51 -30.54
N LEU A 92 -37.93 4.90 -30.48
CA LEU A 92 -36.79 4.02 -30.73
C LEU A 92 -36.61 3.05 -29.57
N LEU A 93 -36.71 3.55 -28.33
CA LEU A 93 -36.53 2.74 -27.13
C LEU A 93 -37.57 1.62 -27.01
N ASP A 94 -38.82 1.86 -27.42
CA ASP A 94 -39.85 0.82 -27.47
C ASP A 94 -39.45 -0.33 -28.41
N VAL A 95 -38.91 -0.01 -29.60
CA VAL A 95 -38.42 -1.02 -30.55
C VAL A 95 -37.15 -1.71 -30.03
N MET A 96 -36.20 -0.96 -29.47
CA MET A 96 -34.97 -1.50 -28.90
C MET A 96 -35.24 -2.47 -27.75
N PHE A 97 -36.17 -2.13 -26.84
CA PHE A 97 -36.49 -2.92 -25.66
C PHE A 97 -37.59 -3.96 -25.90
N GLY A 98 -38.12 -4.05 -27.12
CA GLY A 98 -39.17 -5.01 -27.49
C GLY A 98 -40.52 -4.74 -26.81
N ARG A 99 -40.83 -3.48 -26.52
CA ARG A 99 -42.11 -3.05 -25.92
C ARG A 99 -43.04 -2.58 -27.05
N ASP A 100 -44.11 -3.33 -27.36
CA ASP A 100 -45.23 -2.96 -28.27
C ASP A 100 -44.95 -1.90 -29.37
N GLY A 101 -43.79 -2.00 -30.05
CA GLY A 101 -43.31 -0.97 -30.96
C GLY A 101 -43.85 -1.17 -32.38
N ASN A 102 -44.12 -0.07 -33.09
CA ASN A 102 -44.55 -0.09 -34.50
C ASN A 102 -43.40 -0.46 -35.48
N GLY A 103 -42.29 -1.02 -34.99
CA GLY A 103 -41.07 -1.30 -35.74
C GLY A 103 -40.40 -2.62 -35.32
N GLN A 104 -39.41 -3.05 -36.10
CA GLN A 104 -38.65 -4.27 -35.84
C GLN A 104 -37.16 -3.92 -35.83
N LEU A 105 -36.43 -4.28 -34.77
CA LEU A 105 -35.00 -3.99 -34.65
C LEU A 105 -34.14 -4.64 -35.76
N GLY A 106 -34.67 -5.65 -36.45
CA GLY A 106 -34.03 -6.25 -37.64
C GLY A 106 -34.19 -5.45 -38.93
N ASP A 107 -34.95 -4.36 -38.93
CA ASP A 107 -35.03 -3.42 -40.05
C ASP A 107 -33.93 -2.36 -39.91
N THR A 108 -33.20 -2.10 -41.01
CA THR A 108 -32.09 -1.14 -41.08
C THR A 108 -32.49 0.27 -40.64
N ALA A 109 -33.76 0.66 -40.86
CA ALA A 109 -34.28 1.96 -40.44
C ALA A 109 -34.35 2.16 -38.92
N TRP A 110 -34.30 1.07 -38.15
CA TRP A 110 -34.32 1.02 -36.70
C TRP A 110 -32.98 0.56 -36.12
N GLU A 111 -32.32 -0.38 -36.79
CA GLU A 111 -31.06 -0.99 -36.35
C GLU A 111 -29.92 0.03 -36.21
N GLN A 112 -29.69 0.84 -37.23
CA GLN A 112 -28.59 1.82 -37.24
C GLN A 112 -28.74 2.91 -36.17
N PRO A 113 -29.90 3.58 -36.03
CA PRO A 113 -30.12 4.52 -34.94
C PRO A 113 -30.05 3.85 -33.56
N ALA A 114 -30.53 2.60 -33.41
CA ALA A 114 -30.45 1.86 -32.15
C ALA A 114 -29.01 1.53 -31.74
N LEU A 115 -28.16 1.10 -32.69
CA LEU A 115 -26.75 0.85 -32.46
C LEU A 115 -26.03 2.13 -32.04
N TYR A 116 -26.26 3.23 -32.77
CA TYR A 116 -25.67 4.53 -32.43
C TYR A 116 -26.05 4.96 -31.00
N ALA A 117 -27.34 4.90 -30.64
CA ALA A 117 -27.79 5.27 -29.31
C ALA A 117 -27.16 4.41 -28.20
N LEU A 118 -27.09 3.09 -28.40
CA LEU A 118 -26.45 2.18 -27.45
C LEU A 118 -24.95 2.45 -27.31
N GLU A 119 -24.25 2.62 -28.43
CA GLU A 119 -22.80 2.81 -28.45
C GLU A 119 -22.41 4.14 -27.80
N CYS A 120 -23.13 5.23 -28.08
CA CYS A 120 -22.95 6.51 -27.40
C CYS A 120 -23.23 6.39 -25.89
N ALA A 121 -24.28 5.66 -25.50
CA ALA A 121 -24.60 5.44 -24.09
C ALA A 121 -23.51 4.65 -23.37
N LEU A 122 -22.95 3.62 -24.00
CA LEU A 122 -21.82 2.84 -23.47
C LEU A 122 -20.54 3.68 -23.38
N THR A 123 -20.25 4.53 -24.38
CA THR A 123 -19.10 5.44 -24.34
C THR A 123 -19.20 6.44 -23.19
N ALA A 124 -20.38 7.02 -22.97
CA ALA A 124 -20.64 7.88 -21.82
C ALA A 124 -20.52 7.13 -20.49
N GLN A 125 -21.03 5.89 -20.45
CA GLN A 125 -20.96 5.04 -19.26
C GLN A 125 -19.50 4.68 -18.90
N TRP A 126 -18.66 4.29 -19.87
CA TRP A 126 -17.22 4.08 -19.64
C TRP A 126 -16.51 5.35 -19.16
N SER A 127 -16.86 6.50 -19.75
CA SER A 127 -16.33 7.79 -19.33
C SER A 127 -16.68 8.12 -17.87
N SER A 128 -17.86 7.69 -17.39
CA SER A 128 -18.31 7.90 -16.01
C SER A 128 -17.43 7.16 -14.99
N VAL A 129 -16.90 5.99 -15.36
CA VAL A 129 -15.96 5.20 -14.56
C VAL A 129 -14.50 5.51 -14.87
N GLY A 130 -14.25 6.63 -15.55
CA GLY A 130 -12.90 7.17 -15.79
C GLY A 130 -12.16 6.58 -16.99
N ILE A 131 -12.80 5.72 -17.79
CA ILE A 131 -12.17 5.11 -18.98
C ILE A 131 -12.60 5.87 -20.23
N ARG A 132 -11.62 6.44 -20.93
CA ARG A 132 -11.80 7.19 -22.17
C ARG A 132 -10.88 6.61 -23.26
N PRO A 133 -11.26 6.69 -24.54
CA PRO A 133 -10.38 6.26 -25.63
C PRO A 133 -9.29 7.29 -25.91
N ASP A 134 -8.09 6.80 -26.20
CA ASP A 134 -7.03 7.56 -26.87
C ASP A 134 -7.20 7.54 -28.40
N MET A 135 -7.82 6.47 -28.89
CA MET A 135 -8.10 6.27 -30.32
C MET A 135 -9.40 5.49 -30.51
N VAL A 136 -10.04 5.68 -31.66
CA VAL A 136 -11.32 5.06 -31.99
C VAL A 136 -11.28 4.39 -33.36
N LEU A 137 -11.95 3.25 -33.47
CA LEU A 137 -12.13 2.50 -34.72
C LEU A 137 -13.59 2.03 -34.81
N GLY A 138 -14.30 2.40 -35.86
CA GLY A 138 -15.62 1.85 -36.13
C GLY A 138 -15.58 0.57 -36.97
N HIS A 139 -16.68 -0.17 -36.99
CA HIS A 139 -16.97 -1.14 -38.05
C HIS A 139 -18.25 -0.75 -38.78
N SER A 140 -18.11 -0.29 -40.02
CA SER A 140 -19.21 0.23 -40.81
C SER A 140 -20.01 1.29 -40.04
N VAL A 141 -21.29 1.04 -39.74
CA VAL A 141 -22.17 1.99 -39.05
C VAL A 141 -21.66 2.43 -37.68
N GLY A 142 -20.90 1.58 -36.97
CA GLY A 142 -20.29 1.94 -35.67
C GLY A 142 -19.30 3.09 -35.77
N GLU A 143 -18.77 3.39 -36.96
CA GLU A 143 -17.91 4.56 -37.15
C GLU A 143 -18.64 5.89 -36.90
N ILE A 144 -19.97 5.91 -36.99
CA ILE A 144 -20.77 7.11 -36.67
C ILE A 144 -20.64 7.43 -35.16
N ALA A 145 -20.75 6.41 -34.30
CA ALA A 145 -20.54 6.57 -32.87
C ALA A 145 -19.07 6.84 -32.54
N ALA A 146 -18.13 6.21 -33.26
CA ALA A 146 -16.69 6.51 -33.12
C ALA A 146 -16.38 7.97 -33.45
N ALA A 147 -16.93 8.50 -34.55
CA ALA A 147 -16.77 9.89 -34.96
C ALA A 147 -17.39 10.86 -33.94
N GLN A 148 -18.58 10.54 -33.39
CA GLN A 148 -19.17 11.31 -32.30
C GLN A 148 -18.27 11.34 -31.07
N ALA A 149 -17.73 10.20 -30.66
CA ALA A 149 -16.83 10.10 -29.52
C ALA A 149 -15.52 10.89 -29.73
N ALA A 150 -15.09 11.04 -30.98
CA ALA A 150 -13.97 11.89 -31.37
C ALA A 150 -14.35 13.37 -31.61
N GLY A 151 -15.56 13.80 -31.26
CA GLY A 151 -15.98 15.20 -31.34
C GLY A 151 -16.35 15.71 -32.74
N VAL A 152 -16.47 14.83 -33.74
CA VAL A 152 -16.74 15.23 -35.14
C VAL A 152 -18.10 15.91 -35.29
N PHE A 153 -19.10 15.47 -34.52
CA PHE A 153 -20.43 16.09 -34.44
C PHE A 153 -21.06 15.85 -33.07
N SER A 154 -22.12 16.60 -32.76
CA SER A 154 -22.88 16.45 -31.51
C SER A 154 -23.60 15.09 -31.42
N LEU A 155 -24.03 14.71 -30.22
CA LEU A 155 -24.85 13.50 -30.01
C LEU A 155 -26.14 13.57 -30.85
N GLU A 156 -26.82 14.71 -30.82
CA GLU A 156 -28.07 14.92 -31.53
C GLU A 156 -27.88 14.86 -33.06
N ASP A 157 -26.85 15.50 -33.59
CA ASP A 157 -26.59 15.50 -35.03
C ASP A 157 -26.18 14.12 -35.53
N GLY A 158 -25.36 13.40 -34.76
CA GLY A 158 -25.02 12.02 -35.07
C GLY A 158 -26.25 11.10 -35.01
N MET A 159 -27.18 11.34 -34.08
CA MET A 159 -28.44 10.61 -33.99
C MET A 159 -29.33 10.85 -35.23
N ARG A 160 -29.48 12.12 -35.64
CA ARG A 160 -30.20 12.47 -36.89
C ARG A 160 -29.57 11.83 -38.11
N PHE A 161 -28.24 11.86 -38.18
CA PHE A 161 -27.50 11.25 -39.27
C PHE A 161 -27.67 9.72 -39.30
N ALA A 162 -27.55 9.04 -38.16
CA ALA A 162 -27.77 7.60 -38.05
C ALA A 162 -29.20 7.21 -38.42
N ALA A 163 -30.20 7.97 -37.98
CA ALA A 163 -31.61 7.75 -38.32
C ALA A 163 -31.86 7.96 -39.83
N THR A 164 -31.30 9.01 -40.41
CA THR A 164 -31.42 9.32 -41.85
C THR A 164 -30.74 8.26 -42.70
N ARG A 165 -29.51 7.87 -42.36
CA ARG A 165 -28.77 6.81 -43.03
C ARG A 165 -29.51 5.48 -42.96
N GLY A 166 -29.99 5.09 -41.78
CA GLY A 166 -30.77 3.88 -41.59
C GLY A 166 -32.01 3.87 -42.49
N LEU A 167 -32.76 4.97 -42.54
CA LEU A 167 -33.94 5.11 -43.39
C LEU A 167 -33.61 5.01 -44.88
N LEU A 168 -32.65 5.79 -45.36
CA LEU A 168 -32.25 5.80 -46.77
C LEU A 168 -31.77 4.42 -47.23
N LEU A 169 -30.93 3.77 -46.42
CA LEU A 169 -30.41 2.44 -46.74
C LEU A 169 -31.47 1.32 -46.60
N SER A 170 -32.48 1.49 -45.73
CA SER A 170 -33.61 0.55 -45.67
C SER A 170 -34.45 0.55 -46.95
N GLN A 171 -34.47 1.67 -47.70
CA GLN A 171 -35.28 1.86 -48.90
C GLN A 171 -34.58 1.40 -50.20
N THR A 172 -33.29 1.04 -50.13
CA THR A 172 -32.57 0.55 -51.31
C THR A 172 -33.07 -0.82 -51.75
N GLU A 173 -32.69 -1.23 -52.96
CA GLU A 173 -33.04 -2.54 -53.49
C GLU A 173 -32.57 -3.68 -52.57
N GLY A 174 -33.32 -4.79 -52.62
CA GLY A 174 -32.99 -5.99 -51.85
C GLY A 174 -31.68 -6.61 -52.31
N GLY A 175 -30.89 -7.09 -51.36
CA GLY A 175 -29.58 -7.68 -51.63
C GLY A 175 -29.17 -8.72 -50.60
N ALA A 176 -27.99 -9.28 -50.79
CA ALA A 176 -27.41 -10.30 -49.94
C ALA A 176 -25.96 -9.98 -49.59
N MET A 177 -25.52 -10.52 -48.46
CA MET A 177 -24.13 -10.47 -48.00
C MET A 177 -23.71 -11.84 -47.46
N ILE A 178 -22.50 -12.28 -47.80
CA ILE A 178 -21.86 -13.51 -47.31
C ILE A 178 -20.49 -13.18 -46.71
N ALA A 179 -20.16 -13.84 -45.61
CA ALA A 179 -18.80 -13.92 -45.08
C ALA A 179 -18.08 -15.11 -45.73
N VAL A 180 -16.93 -14.85 -46.35
CA VAL A 180 -16.10 -15.83 -47.05
C VAL A 180 -14.79 -16.00 -46.28
N PHE A 181 -14.55 -17.19 -45.74
CA PHE A 181 -13.38 -17.50 -44.92
C PHE A 181 -12.23 -17.99 -45.81
N ALA A 182 -11.67 -17.06 -46.57
CA ALA A 182 -10.55 -17.30 -47.48
C ALA A 182 -9.61 -16.06 -47.54
N PRO A 183 -8.35 -16.23 -48.00
CA PRO A 183 -7.43 -15.12 -48.16
C PRO A 183 -7.98 -14.02 -49.10
N PRO A 184 -7.64 -12.74 -48.87
CA PRO A 184 -8.16 -11.61 -49.65
C PRO A 184 -8.00 -11.76 -51.17
N ASP A 185 -6.83 -12.22 -51.63
CA ASP A 185 -6.54 -12.39 -53.06
C ASP A 185 -7.41 -13.46 -53.74
N GLN A 186 -7.76 -14.52 -53.00
CA GLN A 186 -8.65 -15.57 -53.50
C GLN A 186 -10.07 -15.03 -53.67
N VAL A 187 -10.57 -14.27 -52.69
CA VAL A 187 -11.91 -13.66 -52.74
C VAL A 187 -11.98 -12.61 -53.84
N ALA A 188 -10.95 -11.76 -53.98
CA ALA A 188 -10.86 -10.77 -55.06
C ALA A 188 -10.89 -11.42 -56.45
N SER A 189 -10.18 -12.53 -56.62
CA SER A 189 -10.20 -13.31 -57.86
C SER A 189 -11.57 -13.90 -58.16
N ALA A 190 -12.24 -14.46 -57.15
CA ALA A 190 -13.59 -15.02 -57.29
C ALA A 190 -14.64 -13.95 -57.62
N VAL A 191 -14.58 -12.79 -56.96
CA VAL A 191 -15.46 -11.64 -57.25
C VAL A 191 -15.24 -11.13 -58.67
N LYS A 192 -13.99 -11.00 -59.12
CA LYS A 192 -13.68 -10.60 -60.49
C LYS A 192 -14.23 -11.59 -61.52
N ALA A 193 -14.11 -12.89 -61.25
CA ALA A 193 -14.65 -13.93 -62.13
C ALA A 193 -16.19 -13.89 -62.17
N ALA A 194 -16.86 -13.74 -61.02
CA ALA A 194 -18.33 -13.59 -60.97
C ALA A 194 -18.80 -12.36 -61.76
N ASN A 195 -18.13 -11.22 -61.58
CA ASN A 195 -18.51 -9.99 -62.27
C ASN A 195 -18.24 -10.01 -63.78
N ALA A 196 -17.29 -10.83 -64.25
CA ALA A 196 -17.06 -11.02 -65.68
C ALA A 196 -18.20 -11.80 -66.37
N GLU A 197 -18.95 -12.58 -65.61
CA GLU A 197 -20.08 -13.40 -66.07
C GLU A 197 -21.43 -12.69 -65.89
N SER A 198 -21.49 -11.65 -65.05
CA SER A 198 -22.71 -10.89 -64.78
C SER A 198 -23.02 -9.88 -65.87
N ALA A 199 -24.30 -9.79 -66.26
CA ALA A 199 -24.82 -8.83 -67.23
C ALA A 199 -25.39 -7.55 -66.59
N GLY A 200 -25.39 -7.46 -65.25
CA GLY A 200 -26.02 -6.38 -64.48
C GLY A 200 -25.13 -5.85 -63.36
N VAL A 201 -25.74 -5.46 -62.24
CA VAL A 201 -25.00 -5.09 -61.03
C VAL A 201 -24.31 -6.35 -60.49
N GLY A 202 -22.98 -6.35 -60.47
CA GLY A 202 -22.20 -7.46 -59.93
C GLY A 202 -22.15 -7.49 -58.40
N VAL A 203 -21.25 -8.30 -57.86
CA VAL A 203 -20.93 -8.36 -56.43
C VAL A 203 -19.72 -7.49 -56.10
N ASN A 204 -19.67 -6.98 -54.87
CA ASN A 204 -18.61 -6.13 -54.33
C ASN A 204 -18.02 -6.76 -53.06
N ILE A 205 -16.72 -6.56 -52.83
CA ILE A 205 -16.15 -6.79 -51.49
C ILE A 205 -16.63 -5.65 -50.60
N ALA A 206 -17.28 -5.99 -49.50
CA ALA A 206 -17.89 -5.05 -48.56
C ALA A 206 -17.01 -4.79 -47.33
N ALA A 207 -16.18 -5.76 -46.93
CA ALA A 207 -15.29 -5.61 -45.78
C ALA A 207 -14.13 -6.61 -45.83
N ASP A 208 -12.96 -6.16 -45.40
CA ASP A 208 -11.85 -7.00 -44.98
C ASP A 208 -11.77 -7.01 -43.44
N ASN A 209 -12.23 -8.11 -42.83
CA ASN A 209 -12.22 -8.30 -41.38
C ASN A 209 -11.00 -9.10 -40.90
N GLY A 210 -10.06 -9.45 -41.78
CA GLY A 210 -8.88 -10.27 -41.49
C GLY A 210 -9.22 -11.75 -41.39
N LEU A 211 -10.11 -12.12 -40.47
CA LEU A 211 -10.60 -13.49 -40.29
C LEU A 211 -11.42 -13.98 -41.48
N HIS A 212 -12.13 -13.08 -42.16
CA HIS A 212 -12.94 -13.35 -43.35
C HIS A 212 -13.13 -12.07 -44.18
N GLN A 213 -13.46 -12.24 -45.45
CA GLN A 213 -13.93 -11.16 -46.32
C GLN A 213 -15.47 -11.17 -46.33
N VAL A 214 -16.09 -10.00 -46.44
CA VAL A 214 -17.54 -9.92 -46.68
C VAL A 214 -17.76 -9.54 -48.14
N VAL A 215 -18.63 -10.27 -48.84
CA VAL A 215 -19.05 -9.97 -50.21
C VAL A 215 -20.53 -9.62 -50.20
N SER A 216 -20.92 -8.55 -50.88
CA SER A 216 -22.29 -8.07 -50.98
C SER A 216 -22.71 -7.83 -52.43
N GLY A 217 -24.01 -7.98 -52.72
CA GLY A 217 -24.53 -7.75 -54.07
C GLY A 217 -25.95 -8.31 -54.24
N PRO A 218 -26.43 -8.46 -55.49
CA PRO A 218 -27.73 -9.06 -55.75
C PRO A 218 -27.83 -10.48 -55.20
N VAL A 219 -29.02 -10.86 -54.74
CA VAL A 219 -29.27 -12.15 -54.09
C VAL A 219 -28.81 -13.33 -54.95
N THR A 220 -29.18 -13.34 -56.23
CA THR A 220 -28.85 -14.42 -57.17
C THR A 220 -27.34 -14.55 -57.42
N GLU A 221 -26.63 -13.42 -57.51
CA GLU A 221 -25.19 -13.39 -57.74
C GLU A 221 -24.42 -13.89 -56.50
N ILE A 222 -24.89 -13.50 -55.31
CA ILE A 222 -24.34 -13.97 -54.03
C ILE A 222 -24.58 -15.46 -53.82
N GLU A 223 -25.77 -15.98 -54.15
CA GLU A 223 -26.08 -17.41 -54.06
C GLU A 223 -25.24 -18.25 -55.01
N SER A 224 -25.07 -17.78 -56.26
CA SER A 224 -24.20 -18.39 -57.26
C SER A 224 -22.74 -18.42 -56.79
N LEU A 225 -22.22 -17.29 -56.32
CA LEU A 225 -20.86 -17.19 -55.78
C LEU A 225 -20.67 -18.10 -54.55
N SER A 226 -21.64 -18.14 -53.63
CA SER A 226 -21.62 -19.00 -52.45
C SER A 226 -21.51 -20.47 -52.84
N THR A 227 -22.37 -20.93 -53.74
CA THR A 227 -22.38 -22.33 -54.21
C THR A 227 -21.07 -22.71 -54.87
N ARG A 228 -20.51 -21.81 -55.70
CA ARG A 228 -19.20 -22.03 -56.35
C ARG A 228 -18.09 -22.17 -55.32
N LEU A 229 -17.98 -21.22 -54.39
CA LEU A 229 -16.95 -21.23 -53.33
C LEU A 229 -17.09 -22.48 -52.43
N GLU A 230 -18.30 -22.85 -52.05
CA GLU A 230 -18.55 -24.06 -51.26
C GLU A 230 -18.15 -25.34 -52.02
N SER A 231 -18.39 -25.40 -53.33
CA SER A 231 -17.94 -26.52 -54.18
C SER A 231 -16.42 -26.63 -54.29
N GLU A 232 -15.70 -25.51 -54.08
CA GLU A 232 -14.24 -25.42 -54.02
C GLU A 232 -13.71 -25.70 -52.60
N GLY A 233 -14.58 -26.02 -51.63
CA GLY A 233 -14.22 -26.30 -50.24
C GLY A 233 -13.98 -25.05 -49.38
N VAL A 234 -14.32 -23.85 -49.87
CA VAL A 234 -14.24 -22.61 -49.11
C VAL A 234 -15.46 -22.49 -48.19
N ARG A 235 -15.23 -22.22 -46.91
CA ARG A 235 -16.31 -21.98 -45.95
C ARG A 235 -16.95 -20.61 -46.22
N VAL A 236 -18.27 -20.62 -46.39
CA VAL A 236 -19.09 -19.41 -46.57
C VAL A 236 -20.17 -19.36 -45.48
N ARG A 237 -20.57 -18.16 -45.06
CA ARG A 237 -21.68 -17.95 -44.12
C ARG A 237 -22.54 -16.79 -44.60
N ARG A 238 -23.83 -17.02 -44.82
CA ARG A 238 -24.80 -15.96 -45.11
C ARG A 238 -24.97 -15.04 -43.89
N LEU A 239 -24.91 -13.73 -44.11
CA LEU A 239 -25.17 -12.72 -43.07
C LEU A 239 -26.67 -12.44 -43.00
N ASN A 240 -27.17 -12.19 -41.78
CA ASN A 240 -28.59 -11.92 -41.53
C ASN A 240 -28.97 -10.48 -41.91
N THR A 241 -29.04 -10.21 -43.21
CA THR A 241 -29.47 -8.93 -43.78
C THR A 241 -30.13 -9.14 -45.14
N THR A 242 -31.13 -8.30 -45.42
CA THR A 242 -31.88 -8.21 -46.67
C THR A 242 -31.37 -7.09 -47.60
N ARG A 243 -30.27 -6.44 -47.23
CA ARG A 243 -29.63 -5.35 -47.97
C ARG A 243 -28.18 -5.72 -48.27
N ALA A 244 -27.63 -5.11 -49.32
CA ALA A 244 -26.24 -5.30 -49.72
C ALA A 244 -25.46 -4.00 -49.48
N PHE A 245 -25.03 -3.78 -48.23
CA PHE A 245 -24.23 -2.61 -47.88
C PHE A 245 -22.85 -2.65 -48.54
N HIS A 246 -22.21 -1.47 -48.67
CA HIS A 246 -20.88 -1.33 -49.30
C HIS A 246 -20.84 -1.88 -50.73
N SER A 247 -21.92 -1.66 -51.49
CA SER A 247 -22.10 -2.17 -52.86
C SER A 247 -22.80 -1.17 -53.76
N ALA A 248 -22.78 -1.41 -55.07
CA ALA A 248 -23.49 -0.58 -56.04
C ALA A 248 -25.01 -0.53 -55.81
N LEU A 249 -25.61 -1.49 -55.10
CA LEU A 249 -27.04 -1.50 -54.83
C LEU A 249 -27.51 -0.36 -53.92
N ILE A 250 -26.60 0.30 -53.19
CA ILE A 250 -26.93 1.46 -52.37
C ILE A 250 -26.72 2.80 -53.09
N ASP A 251 -26.19 2.81 -54.31
CA ASP A 251 -25.90 4.03 -55.08
C ASP A 251 -27.08 5.02 -55.12
N PRO A 252 -28.36 4.59 -55.27
CA PRO A 252 -29.50 5.51 -55.28
C PRO A 252 -29.70 6.32 -53.98
N ALA A 253 -29.18 5.84 -52.85
CA ALA A 253 -29.31 6.51 -51.55
C ALA A 253 -28.16 7.49 -51.25
N LEU A 254 -27.07 7.44 -52.00
CA LEU A 254 -25.81 8.08 -51.63
C LEU A 254 -25.83 9.62 -51.72
N ASP A 255 -26.53 10.18 -52.71
CA ASP A 255 -26.60 11.63 -52.87
C ASP A 255 -27.47 12.27 -51.76
N ALA A 256 -28.57 11.60 -51.39
CA ALA A 256 -29.40 12.02 -50.25
C ALA A 256 -28.66 11.85 -48.91
N LEU A 257 -27.85 10.80 -48.77
CA LEU A 257 -27.02 10.59 -47.58
C LEU A 257 -25.98 11.71 -47.43
N GLN A 258 -25.28 12.07 -48.51
CA GLN A 258 -24.32 13.17 -48.50
C GLN A 258 -25.00 14.50 -48.11
N ALA A 259 -26.17 14.79 -48.70
CA ALA A 259 -26.91 16.01 -48.44
C ALA A 259 -27.38 16.12 -46.98
N SER A 260 -27.62 15.00 -46.29
CA SER A 260 -28.09 15.01 -44.89
C SER A 260 -27.11 15.64 -43.90
N LEU A 261 -25.83 15.77 -44.26
CA LEU A 261 -24.81 16.41 -43.43
C LEU A 261 -24.55 17.88 -43.79
N GLU A 262 -25.19 18.44 -44.81
CA GLU A 262 -24.98 19.85 -45.22
C GLU A 262 -25.37 20.87 -44.14
N HIS A 263 -26.24 20.48 -43.20
CA HIS A 263 -26.70 21.31 -42.09
C HIS A 263 -26.13 20.89 -40.73
N VAL A 264 -25.25 19.89 -40.71
CA VAL A 264 -24.54 19.45 -39.51
C VAL A 264 -23.21 20.17 -39.41
N THR A 265 -22.91 20.70 -38.23
CA THR A 265 -21.59 21.31 -37.99
C THR A 265 -20.57 20.19 -37.77
N VAL A 266 -19.79 19.88 -38.81
CA VAL A 266 -18.72 18.87 -38.75
C VAL A 266 -17.42 19.53 -38.29
N GLN A 267 -16.84 18.98 -37.22
CA GLN A 267 -15.54 19.38 -36.69
C GLN A 267 -14.46 18.36 -37.08
N PRO A 268 -13.18 18.78 -37.17
CA PRO A 268 -12.07 17.84 -37.18
C PRO A 268 -12.07 16.95 -35.93
N PRO A 269 -11.70 15.67 -36.02
CA PRO A 269 -11.63 14.79 -34.85
C PRO A 269 -10.64 15.31 -33.79
N GLU A 270 -11.04 15.30 -32.53
CA GLU A 270 -10.22 15.61 -31.35
C GLU A 270 -9.39 14.40 -30.87
N LEU A 271 -9.81 13.19 -31.26
CA LEU A 271 -9.14 11.92 -30.98
C LEU A 271 -8.63 11.28 -32.28
N THR A 272 -7.64 10.39 -32.18
CA THR A 272 -7.19 9.61 -33.34
C THR A 272 -8.31 8.69 -33.82
N VAL A 273 -8.86 8.96 -35.00
CA VAL A 273 -9.83 8.10 -35.68
C VAL A 273 -9.10 7.22 -36.69
N VAL A 274 -9.30 5.91 -36.66
CA VAL A 274 -8.82 5.00 -37.70
C VAL A 274 -9.94 4.76 -38.70
N SER A 275 -9.74 5.27 -39.93
CA SER A 275 -10.76 5.31 -40.97
C SER A 275 -11.10 3.93 -41.51
N ASN A 276 -12.40 3.63 -41.68
CA ASN A 276 -12.85 2.40 -42.33
C ASN A 276 -12.50 2.35 -43.82
N LEU A 277 -12.28 3.49 -44.48
CA LEU A 277 -11.98 3.53 -45.91
C LEU A 277 -10.54 3.13 -46.22
N THR A 278 -9.61 3.60 -45.39
CA THR A 278 -8.16 3.43 -45.63
C THR A 278 -7.54 2.42 -44.69
N GLY A 279 -8.17 2.15 -43.55
CA GLY A 279 -7.60 1.37 -42.46
C GLY A 279 -6.34 2.02 -41.91
N GLN A 280 -6.28 3.36 -41.92
CA GLN A 280 -5.18 4.19 -41.45
C GLN A 280 -5.76 5.33 -40.58
N ALA A 281 -4.92 5.93 -39.73
CA ALA A 281 -5.30 7.10 -38.95
C ALA A 281 -5.72 8.25 -39.89
N VAL A 282 -6.83 8.90 -39.57
CA VAL A 282 -7.27 10.13 -40.22
C VAL A 282 -6.24 11.21 -39.93
N SER A 283 -5.80 11.92 -40.98
CA SER A 283 -4.82 13.00 -40.83
C SER A 283 -5.37 14.18 -40.04
N ASP A 284 -4.52 14.81 -39.23
CA ASP A 284 -4.86 16.01 -38.46
C ASP A 284 -5.56 17.08 -39.32
N GLY A 285 -6.69 17.58 -38.84
CA GLY A 285 -7.49 18.61 -39.52
C GLY A 285 -8.37 18.11 -40.68
N ALA A 286 -8.34 16.82 -41.04
CA ALA A 286 -9.26 16.27 -42.03
C ALA A 286 -10.70 16.22 -41.49
N LEU A 287 -11.65 16.57 -42.34
CA LEU A 287 -13.07 16.53 -42.01
C LEU A 287 -13.70 15.20 -42.45
N LEU A 288 -14.49 14.59 -41.56
CA LEU A 288 -15.35 13.45 -41.89
C LEU A 288 -16.72 13.97 -42.36
N ASP A 289 -16.70 14.68 -43.50
CA ASP A 289 -17.84 15.38 -44.07
C ASP A 289 -18.78 14.48 -44.89
N GLY A 290 -19.82 15.05 -45.50
CA GLY A 290 -20.76 14.29 -46.34
C GLY A 290 -20.09 13.50 -47.48
N ALA A 291 -18.99 14.00 -48.06
CA ALA A 291 -18.26 13.30 -49.11
C ALA A 291 -17.52 12.08 -48.54
N TYR A 292 -16.94 12.19 -47.35
CA TYR A 292 -16.40 11.06 -46.62
C TYR A 292 -17.49 9.99 -46.37
N TRP A 293 -18.64 10.38 -45.81
CA TRP A 293 -19.70 9.43 -45.45
C TRP A 293 -20.39 8.78 -46.65
N ARG A 294 -20.46 9.49 -47.79
CA ARG A 294 -20.89 8.92 -49.07
C ARG A 294 -19.98 7.77 -49.49
N ARG A 295 -18.66 7.98 -49.42
CA ARG A 295 -17.68 6.95 -49.74
C ARG A 295 -17.72 5.82 -48.72
N HIS A 296 -17.78 6.15 -47.43
CA HIS A 296 -17.88 5.19 -46.33
C HIS A 296 -19.03 4.20 -46.47
N ALA A 297 -20.21 4.66 -46.88
CA ALA A 297 -21.36 3.77 -47.07
C ALA A 297 -21.16 2.79 -48.24
N ARG A 298 -20.36 3.17 -49.24
CA ARG A 298 -20.28 2.53 -50.55
C ARG A 298 -19.03 1.69 -50.78
N GLU A 299 -17.89 2.10 -50.23
CA GLU A 299 -16.59 1.46 -50.37
C GLU A 299 -16.37 0.39 -49.29
N PRO A 300 -15.44 -0.56 -49.48
CA PRO A 300 -15.23 -1.64 -48.53
C PRO A 300 -14.67 -1.15 -47.18
N VAL A 301 -15.08 -1.79 -46.09
CA VAL A 301 -14.54 -1.55 -44.74
C VAL A 301 -13.18 -2.25 -44.57
N ALA A 302 -12.12 -1.48 -44.34
CA ALA A 302 -10.73 -1.94 -44.13
C ALA A 302 -10.42 -2.24 -42.65
N PHE A 303 -11.28 -3.01 -41.97
CA PHE A 303 -11.17 -3.26 -40.52
C PHE A 303 -9.86 -3.95 -40.12
N ALA A 304 -9.41 -4.95 -40.89
CA ALA A 304 -8.17 -5.67 -40.63
C ALA A 304 -6.94 -4.74 -40.66
N SER A 305 -6.92 -3.80 -41.60
CA SER A 305 -5.87 -2.79 -41.67
C SER A 305 -5.99 -1.80 -40.51
N GLY A 306 -7.22 -1.41 -40.14
CA GLY A 306 -7.45 -0.55 -38.99
C GLY A 306 -6.93 -1.17 -37.68
N ALA A 307 -7.19 -2.45 -37.44
CA ALA A 307 -6.67 -3.18 -36.28
C ALA A 307 -5.13 -3.23 -36.25
N ARG A 308 -4.48 -3.37 -37.41
CA ARG A 308 -3.01 -3.27 -37.51
C ARG A 308 -2.51 -1.87 -37.18
N THR A 309 -3.20 -0.83 -37.64
CA THR A 309 -2.86 0.56 -37.28
C THR A 309 -3.02 0.83 -35.79
N LEU A 310 -4.05 0.27 -35.12
CA LEU A 310 -4.14 0.37 -33.65
C LEU A 310 -2.90 -0.24 -32.96
N ALA A 311 -2.40 -1.37 -33.46
CA ALA A 311 -1.17 -1.99 -32.96
C ALA A 311 0.07 -1.13 -33.21
N GLU A 312 0.19 -0.54 -34.41
CA GLU A 312 1.28 0.37 -34.78
C GLU A 312 1.29 1.64 -33.92
N LEU A 313 0.12 2.13 -33.52
CA LEU A 313 -0.07 3.27 -32.62
C LEU A 313 0.12 2.91 -31.13
N GLY A 314 0.36 1.63 -30.80
CA GLY A 314 0.66 1.19 -29.44
C GLY A 314 -0.56 1.04 -28.54
N ALA A 315 -1.71 0.63 -29.07
CA ALA A 315 -2.88 0.31 -28.23
C ALA A 315 -2.63 -0.93 -27.35
N ASP A 316 -2.76 -0.77 -26.04
CA ASP A 316 -2.63 -1.85 -25.05
C ASP A 316 -3.95 -2.60 -24.83
N VAL A 317 -5.06 -1.87 -24.92
CA VAL A 317 -6.42 -2.38 -24.77
C VAL A 317 -7.27 -2.04 -25.98
N ILE A 318 -8.06 -3.00 -26.44
CA ILE A 318 -9.19 -2.77 -27.34
C ILE A 318 -10.46 -3.03 -26.53
N LEU A 319 -11.25 -1.97 -26.33
CA LEU A 319 -12.54 -2.05 -25.68
C LEU A 319 -13.66 -1.99 -26.72
N GLU A 320 -14.37 -3.09 -26.89
CA GLU A 320 -15.48 -3.19 -27.81
C GLU A 320 -16.73 -2.51 -27.25
N ILE A 321 -17.23 -1.52 -27.98
CA ILE A 321 -18.41 -0.71 -27.67
C ILE A 321 -19.55 -1.19 -28.57
N GLY A 322 -20.54 -1.88 -27.98
CA GLY A 322 -21.67 -2.44 -28.71
C GLY A 322 -22.44 -3.51 -27.93
N PRO A 323 -23.47 -4.13 -28.55
CA PRO A 323 -24.38 -5.08 -27.90
C PRO A 323 -23.80 -6.49 -27.69
N GLY A 324 -22.54 -6.74 -28.07
CA GLY A 324 -21.87 -8.02 -27.91
C GLY A 324 -20.38 -7.98 -28.24
N SER A 325 -19.77 -9.16 -28.40
CA SER A 325 -18.33 -9.36 -28.62
C SER A 325 -18.04 -9.95 -30.02
N VAL A 326 -18.23 -9.16 -31.06
CA VAL A 326 -18.04 -9.56 -32.47
C VAL A 326 -16.72 -9.07 -33.06
N LEU A 327 -16.24 -7.89 -32.66
CA LEU A 327 -15.01 -7.29 -33.15
C LEU A 327 -13.77 -7.91 -32.52
N ALA A 328 -13.85 -8.32 -31.25
CA ALA A 328 -12.77 -8.93 -30.50
C ALA A 328 -12.00 -10.02 -31.28
N PRO A 329 -12.63 -11.11 -31.78
CA PRO A 329 -11.92 -12.14 -32.53
C PRO A 329 -11.36 -11.64 -33.87
N MET A 330 -11.98 -10.64 -34.50
CA MET A 330 -11.52 -10.07 -35.76
C MET A 330 -10.26 -9.22 -35.53
N ALA A 331 -10.25 -8.40 -34.49
CA ALA A 331 -9.11 -7.58 -34.10
C ALA A 331 -7.92 -8.46 -33.67
N SER A 332 -8.15 -9.48 -32.83
CA SER A 332 -7.08 -10.43 -32.45
C SER A 332 -6.51 -11.18 -33.65
N SER A 333 -7.34 -11.57 -34.62
CA SER A 333 -6.88 -12.27 -35.83
C SER A 333 -6.09 -11.36 -36.78
N ALA A 334 -6.38 -10.06 -36.80
CA ALA A 334 -5.69 -9.09 -37.63
C ALA A 334 -4.45 -8.49 -36.96
N TRP A 335 -4.26 -8.73 -35.65
CA TRP A 335 -3.17 -8.17 -34.87
C TRP A 335 -1.81 -8.72 -35.33
N PRO A 336 -0.78 -7.88 -35.53
CA PRO A 336 0.53 -8.34 -35.94
C PRO A 336 1.20 -9.23 -34.88
N GLU A 337 1.74 -10.39 -35.28
CA GLU A 337 2.53 -11.25 -34.38
C GLU A 337 3.80 -10.56 -33.83
N SER A 338 4.30 -9.54 -34.53
CA SER A 338 5.45 -8.73 -34.12
C SER A 338 5.13 -7.74 -32.98
N ALA A 339 3.85 -7.49 -32.70
CA ALA A 339 3.39 -6.60 -31.64
C ALA A 339 2.88 -7.41 -30.44
N PRO A 340 3.00 -6.90 -29.20
CA PRO A 340 2.34 -7.51 -28.05
C PRO A 340 0.83 -7.62 -28.28
N ALA A 341 0.24 -8.76 -27.93
CA ALA A 341 -1.20 -8.96 -28.06
C ALA A 341 -1.96 -8.01 -27.12
N PRO A 342 -3.02 -7.33 -27.60
CA PRO A 342 -3.76 -6.39 -26.79
C PRO A 342 -4.65 -7.15 -25.81
N VAL A 343 -5.00 -6.51 -24.70
CA VAL A 343 -6.14 -6.96 -23.91
C VAL A 343 -7.41 -6.58 -24.68
N VAL A 344 -8.31 -7.54 -24.88
CA VAL A 344 -9.56 -7.30 -25.57
C VAL A 344 -10.72 -7.45 -24.59
N LEU A 345 -11.49 -6.38 -24.44
CA LEU A 345 -12.62 -6.27 -23.51
C LEU A 345 -13.90 -5.99 -24.29
N SER A 346 -15.05 -6.37 -23.74
CA SER A 346 -16.35 -6.07 -24.33
C SER A 346 -17.25 -5.40 -23.30
N SER A 347 -17.91 -4.32 -23.72
CA SER A 347 -18.79 -3.53 -22.86
C SER A 347 -20.03 -4.29 -22.40
N MET A 348 -20.49 -5.22 -23.23
CA MET A 348 -21.67 -6.05 -22.98
C MET A 348 -21.43 -7.46 -23.50
N ARG A 349 -22.03 -8.45 -22.83
CA ARG A 349 -22.08 -9.83 -23.32
C ARG A 349 -23.54 -10.28 -23.42
N PRO A 350 -23.95 -10.95 -24.51
CA PRO A 350 -25.29 -11.52 -24.58
C PRO A 350 -25.51 -12.51 -23.43
N ALA A 351 -26.67 -12.46 -22.79
CA ALA A 351 -27.03 -13.43 -21.77
C ALA A 351 -27.07 -14.86 -22.37
N PRO A 352 -26.60 -15.89 -21.65
CA PRO A 352 -26.74 -17.27 -22.10
C PRO A 352 -28.21 -17.63 -22.31
N VAL A 353 -28.50 -18.35 -23.39
CA VAL A 353 -29.87 -18.79 -23.71
C VAL A 353 -30.44 -19.64 -22.56
N GLY A 354 -31.53 -19.18 -21.94
CA GLY A 354 -32.23 -19.90 -20.87
C GLY A 354 -31.85 -19.49 -19.44
N SER A 355 -31.00 -18.49 -19.25
CA SER A 355 -30.69 -17.91 -17.94
C SER A 355 -31.82 -16.97 -17.47
N PRO A 356 -32.33 -17.08 -16.23
CA PRO A 356 -33.39 -16.20 -15.71
C PRO A 356 -32.97 -14.76 -15.41
N GLU A 357 -31.71 -14.39 -15.57
CA GLU A 357 -31.17 -13.09 -15.17
C GLU A 357 -30.11 -12.63 -16.19
N ASP A 358 -30.12 -11.32 -16.50
CA ASP A 358 -29.17 -10.62 -17.37
C ASP A 358 -27.75 -10.62 -16.78
N SER A 359 -27.09 -11.78 -16.79
CA SER A 359 -25.76 -12.02 -16.21
C SER A 359 -24.63 -11.64 -17.17
N GLY A 360 -24.68 -10.43 -17.73
CA GLY A 360 -23.72 -9.92 -18.73
C GLY A 360 -23.58 -8.40 -18.71
N GLY A 361 -23.85 -7.79 -17.55
CA GLY A 361 -24.00 -6.34 -17.38
C GLY A 361 -22.69 -5.55 -17.41
N PHE A 362 -22.81 -4.23 -17.52
CA PHE A 362 -21.68 -3.30 -17.55
C PHE A 362 -20.70 -3.46 -16.37
N ALA A 363 -21.20 -3.81 -15.17
CA ALA A 363 -20.38 -4.06 -13.99
C ALA A 363 -19.36 -5.21 -14.17
N GLU A 364 -19.70 -6.25 -14.94
CA GLU A 364 -18.77 -7.35 -15.25
C GLU A 364 -17.67 -6.87 -16.19
N ALA A 365 -18.01 -6.07 -17.20
CA ALA A 365 -17.02 -5.46 -18.08
C ALA A 365 -16.05 -4.55 -17.29
N VAL A 366 -16.55 -3.81 -16.30
CA VAL A 366 -15.71 -2.98 -15.41
C VAL A 366 -14.83 -3.84 -14.50
N ALA A 367 -15.32 -4.99 -14.04
CA ALA A 367 -14.51 -5.95 -13.28
C ALA A 367 -13.35 -6.52 -14.14
N ASP A 368 -13.63 -6.92 -15.38
CA ASP A 368 -12.63 -7.39 -16.35
C ASP A 368 -11.60 -6.29 -16.67
N ALA A 369 -12.06 -5.04 -16.84
CA ALA A 369 -11.22 -3.88 -17.06
C ALA A 369 -10.29 -3.58 -15.87
N TYR A 370 -10.85 -3.61 -14.64
CA TYR A 370 -10.07 -3.42 -13.42
C TYR A 370 -8.99 -4.49 -13.25
N GLN A 371 -9.34 -5.76 -13.48
CA GLN A 371 -8.40 -6.88 -13.46
C GLN A 371 -7.30 -6.73 -14.52
N SER A 372 -7.65 -6.17 -15.67
CA SER A 372 -6.70 -5.92 -16.78
C SER A 372 -5.75 -4.74 -16.53
N GLY A 373 -5.88 -4.04 -15.40
CA GLY A 373 -4.98 -2.93 -15.03
C GLY A 373 -5.52 -1.53 -15.31
N LEU A 374 -6.72 -1.40 -15.89
CA LEU A 374 -7.32 -0.10 -16.18
C LEU A 374 -7.65 0.69 -14.90
N PRO A 375 -7.44 2.02 -14.88
CA PRO A 375 -7.64 2.87 -13.71
C PRO A 375 -9.12 3.23 -13.51
N ILE A 376 -9.91 2.28 -13.03
CA ILE A 376 -11.35 2.48 -12.79
C ILE A 376 -11.58 3.53 -11.68
N ARG A 377 -12.37 4.56 -11.99
CA ARG A 377 -12.96 5.48 -11.00
C ARG A 377 -14.26 4.88 -10.46
N PHE A 378 -14.15 4.16 -9.35
CA PHE A 378 -15.27 3.43 -8.75
C PHE A 378 -16.42 4.33 -8.28
N GLU A 379 -16.18 5.62 -8.03
CA GLU A 379 -17.23 6.59 -7.74
C GLU A 379 -18.30 6.65 -8.84
N GLY A 380 -17.90 6.47 -10.11
CA GLY A 380 -18.80 6.49 -11.25
C GLY A 380 -19.86 5.39 -11.22
N LEU A 381 -19.50 4.19 -10.75
CA LEU A 381 -20.41 3.03 -10.67
C LEU A 381 -21.56 3.21 -9.68
N PHE A 382 -21.42 4.14 -8.73
CA PHE A 382 -22.41 4.38 -7.68
C PHE A 382 -22.87 5.83 -7.67
N SER A 383 -22.76 6.50 -8.83
CA SER A 383 -23.19 7.88 -9.01
C SER A 383 -24.69 8.01 -8.73
N GLY A 384 -25.09 9.04 -7.99
CA GLY A 384 -26.48 9.24 -7.55
C GLY A 384 -26.92 8.40 -6.36
N GLU A 385 -26.04 7.55 -5.79
CA GLU A 385 -26.37 6.73 -4.63
C GLU A 385 -25.65 7.21 -3.35
N THR A 386 -26.34 7.14 -2.22
CA THR A 386 -25.70 7.37 -0.92
C THR A 386 -25.06 6.08 -0.40
N ARG A 387 -23.74 5.96 -0.51
CA ARG A 387 -22.96 4.81 -0.02
C ARG A 387 -22.14 5.15 1.22
N ARG A 388 -22.00 4.19 2.14
CA ARG A 388 -21.19 4.34 3.36
C ARG A 388 -19.98 3.40 3.32
N ARG A 389 -18.83 3.88 3.79
CA ARG A 389 -17.65 3.03 4.01
C ARG A 389 -17.87 2.16 5.25
N ILE A 390 -17.46 0.90 5.16
CA ILE A 390 -17.53 -0.07 6.25
C ILE A 390 -16.13 -0.55 6.63
N SER A 391 -15.96 -1.11 7.83
CA SER A 391 -14.70 -1.78 8.18
C SER A 391 -14.55 -3.07 7.38
N VAL A 392 -13.36 -3.30 6.84
CA VAL A 392 -12.98 -4.45 6.02
C VAL A 392 -11.55 -4.88 6.40
N PRO A 393 -11.16 -6.16 6.25
CA PRO A 393 -9.87 -6.68 6.72
C PRO A 393 -8.65 -5.88 6.21
N GLY A 394 -7.64 -5.63 7.04
CA GLY A 394 -6.42 -4.91 6.64
C GLY A 394 -5.64 -5.60 5.50
N TYR A 395 -4.67 -4.90 4.90
CA TYR A 395 -3.83 -5.51 3.86
C TYR A 395 -3.03 -6.70 4.44
N PRO A 396 -3.15 -7.90 3.86
CA PRO A 396 -2.39 -9.05 4.31
C PRO A 396 -0.96 -8.96 3.78
N PHE A 397 -0.05 -8.34 4.55
CA PHE A 397 1.37 -8.35 4.20
C PHE A 397 1.86 -9.80 4.02
N GLN A 398 2.77 -9.99 3.06
CA GLN A 398 3.42 -11.29 2.79
C GLN A 398 4.23 -11.80 4.00
N ARG A 399 4.50 -10.92 4.98
CA ARG A 399 5.19 -11.20 6.26
C ARG A 399 6.55 -11.86 6.08
N GLU A 400 7.30 -11.41 5.09
CA GLU A 400 8.69 -11.81 4.92
C GLU A 400 9.60 -10.97 5.84
N ARG A 401 10.57 -11.65 6.48
CA ARG A 401 11.46 -11.04 7.46
C ARG A 401 12.65 -10.38 6.75
N TYR A 402 12.57 -9.07 6.55
CA TYR A 402 13.66 -8.26 5.99
C TYR A 402 14.36 -7.44 7.09
N TRP A 403 15.18 -8.10 7.91
CA TRP A 403 16.00 -7.43 8.92
C TRP A 403 17.44 -7.27 8.41
N LEU A 404 18.01 -6.07 8.55
CA LEU A 404 19.45 -5.89 8.50
C LEU A 404 19.99 -6.43 9.82
N SER A 405 20.39 -7.70 9.85
CA SER A 405 21.22 -8.20 10.94
C SER A 405 22.48 -7.36 10.93
N ALA A 406 22.64 -6.47 11.92
CA ALA A 406 23.94 -5.85 12.17
C ALA A 406 24.95 -7.00 12.18
N PRO A 407 26.05 -6.93 11.41
CA PRO A 407 27.03 -7.99 11.44
C PRO A 407 27.38 -8.17 12.90
N ARG A 408 27.16 -9.38 13.45
CA ARG A 408 27.69 -9.77 14.76
C ARG A 408 29.11 -9.22 14.74
N GLN A 409 29.42 -8.24 15.59
CA GLN A 409 30.79 -7.77 15.73
C GLN A 409 31.54 -8.94 16.34
N ARG A 410 31.87 -9.93 15.50
CA ARG A 410 32.91 -10.91 15.78
C ARG A 410 34.07 -10.04 16.22
N ARG A 411 34.50 -10.25 17.47
CA ARG A 411 35.67 -9.64 18.10
C ARG A 411 36.62 -9.17 17.01
N SER A 412 36.78 -7.85 16.88
CA SER A 412 37.79 -7.32 15.96
C SER A 412 39.10 -8.04 16.29
N ALA A 413 39.79 -8.57 15.28
CA ALA A 413 41.08 -9.24 15.49
C ALA A 413 42.16 -8.31 16.11
N GLU A 414 41.82 -7.03 16.34
CA GLU A 414 42.67 -5.95 16.85
C GLU A 414 42.57 -5.72 18.38
N GLY A 415 42.06 -6.67 19.18
CA GLY A 415 41.90 -6.51 20.64
C GLY A 415 42.29 -7.75 21.47
N HIS A 416 42.40 -7.60 22.79
CA HIS A 416 42.73 -8.70 23.70
C HIS A 416 41.59 -9.73 23.76
N PRO A 417 41.85 -11.06 23.80
CA PRO A 417 40.80 -12.10 23.74
C PRO A 417 39.70 -12.00 24.79
N LEU A 418 40.03 -11.56 26.01
CA LEU A 418 39.07 -11.31 27.10
C LEU A 418 38.67 -9.84 27.27
N LEU A 419 39.62 -8.91 27.26
CA LEU A 419 39.36 -7.48 27.52
C LEU A 419 38.76 -6.73 26.33
N GLY A 420 38.96 -7.23 25.11
CA GLY A 420 38.53 -6.56 23.87
C GLY A 420 39.39 -5.36 23.51
N LEU A 421 38.76 -4.28 23.06
CA LEU A 421 39.44 -3.10 22.53
C LEU A 421 39.89 -2.17 23.65
N ARG A 422 41.19 -1.83 23.68
CA ARG A 422 41.74 -0.80 24.57
C ARG A 422 41.44 0.59 24.02
N ARG A 423 40.93 1.46 24.88
CA ARG A 423 40.70 2.89 24.65
C ARG A 423 41.40 3.67 25.75
N GLU A 424 41.97 4.80 25.38
CA GLU A 424 42.60 5.72 26.32
C GLU A 424 41.92 7.08 26.15
N SER A 425 41.37 7.59 27.24
CA SER A 425 40.77 8.93 27.28
C SER A 425 41.87 9.99 27.34
N ALA A 426 41.55 11.20 26.90
CA ALA A 426 42.44 12.36 27.06
C ALA A 426 42.73 12.70 28.54
N SER A 427 41.93 12.18 29.46
CA SER A 427 42.11 12.30 30.91
C SER A 427 43.08 11.27 31.52
N GLY A 428 43.65 10.36 30.72
CA GLY A 428 44.54 9.29 31.19
C GLY A 428 43.81 8.03 31.67
N GLU A 429 42.47 8.03 31.68
CA GLU A 429 41.66 6.87 32.00
C GLU A 429 41.74 5.82 30.87
N ILE A 430 42.02 4.57 31.24
CA ILE A 430 42.09 3.45 30.29
C ILE A 430 40.81 2.63 30.41
N THR A 431 40.14 2.42 29.28
CA THR A 431 38.94 1.58 29.20
C THR A 431 39.18 0.42 28.26
N TYR A 432 38.82 -0.79 28.69
CA TYR A 432 38.70 -1.94 27.80
C TYR A 432 37.23 -2.22 27.54
N GLU A 433 36.87 -2.52 26.30
CA GLU A 433 35.50 -2.77 25.89
C GLU A 433 35.39 -4.08 25.09
N THR A 434 34.49 -4.95 25.55
CA THR A 434 34.17 -6.23 24.93
C THR A 434 32.68 -6.53 25.02
N GLU A 435 32.22 -7.54 24.28
CA GLU A 435 30.89 -8.09 24.40
C GLU A 435 31.00 -9.56 24.78
N LEU A 436 30.22 -9.98 25.78
CA LEU A 436 30.08 -11.37 26.18
C LEU A 436 28.69 -11.86 25.79
N PHE A 437 28.63 -13.05 25.22
CA PHE A 437 27.37 -13.73 24.92
C PHE A 437 27.40 -15.10 25.60
N PRO A 438 26.24 -15.70 25.94
CA PRO A 438 26.21 -17.04 26.50
C PRO A 438 27.01 -18.05 25.66
N THR A 439 27.01 -17.89 24.34
CA THR A 439 27.70 -18.77 23.39
C THR A 439 29.06 -18.25 22.91
N ASP A 440 29.52 -17.09 23.38
CA ASP A 440 30.80 -16.49 22.98
C ASP A 440 31.48 -15.79 24.17
N PRO A 441 32.55 -16.36 24.74
CA PRO A 441 33.26 -17.56 24.29
C PRO A 441 32.44 -18.86 24.47
N GLU A 442 32.71 -19.88 23.65
CA GLU A 442 31.92 -21.13 23.58
C GLU A 442 31.74 -21.83 24.93
N TRP A 443 32.72 -21.70 25.83
CA TRP A 443 32.68 -22.29 27.15
C TRP A 443 31.73 -21.58 28.12
N LEU A 444 31.31 -20.33 27.89
CA LEU A 444 30.57 -19.55 28.88
C LEU A 444 29.20 -20.15 29.23
N ASN A 445 28.52 -20.75 28.26
CA ASN A 445 27.22 -21.42 28.45
C ASN A 445 27.29 -22.62 29.41
N ASP A 446 28.49 -23.18 29.62
CA ASP A 446 28.71 -24.31 30.51
C ASP A 446 28.84 -23.88 31.99
N HIS A 447 28.91 -22.60 32.32
CA HIS A 447 28.90 -22.14 33.72
C HIS A 447 27.48 -21.78 34.16
N ARG A 448 26.73 -22.77 34.66
CA ARG A 448 25.34 -22.58 35.10
C ARG A 448 25.19 -22.65 36.61
N VAL A 449 24.55 -21.63 37.17
CA VAL A 449 24.18 -21.56 38.59
C VAL A 449 22.70 -21.26 38.69
N PHE A 450 21.96 -22.12 39.39
CA PHE A 450 20.50 -22.14 39.48
C PHE A 450 19.83 -22.00 38.10
N GLU A 451 20.27 -22.85 37.15
CA GLU A 451 19.77 -22.97 35.76
C GLU A 451 20.12 -21.78 34.84
N ARG A 452 20.62 -20.66 35.38
CA ARG A 452 21.05 -19.49 34.60
C ARG A 452 22.52 -19.58 34.21
N VAL A 453 22.86 -19.03 33.04
CA VAL A 453 24.26 -18.80 32.65
C VAL A 453 24.77 -17.58 33.41
N ILE A 454 25.81 -17.77 34.21
CA ILE A 454 26.44 -16.72 35.04
C ILE A 454 27.92 -16.65 34.70
N ALA A 455 28.50 -15.46 34.58
CA ALA A 455 29.95 -15.33 34.46
C ALA A 455 30.67 -15.87 35.73
N PRO A 456 31.67 -16.75 35.59
CA PRO A 456 32.40 -17.27 36.75
C PRO A 456 33.20 -16.16 37.44
N GLY A 457 33.36 -16.25 38.77
CA GLY A 457 34.21 -15.30 39.52
C GLY A 457 35.66 -15.25 38.99
N ALA A 458 36.15 -16.39 38.49
CA ALA A 458 37.47 -16.50 37.88
C ALA A 458 37.64 -15.63 36.63
N LEU A 459 36.56 -15.35 35.89
CA LEU A 459 36.62 -14.46 34.73
C LEU A 459 37.07 -13.06 35.14
N TYR A 460 36.53 -12.51 36.22
CA TYR A 460 36.91 -11.18 36.71
C TYR A 460 38.38 -11.14 37.18
N GLY A 461 38.83 -12.18 37.87
CA GLY A 461 40.23 -12.30 38.29
C GLY A 461 41.21 -12.39 37.11
N THR A 462 40.87 -13.18 36.10
CA THR A 462 41.63 -13.25 34.86
C THR A 462 41.62 -11.92 34.12
N MET A 463 40.47 -11.24 34.03
CA MET A 463 40.35 -9.93 33.39
C MET A 463 41.23 -8.88 34.08
N ALA A 464 41.26 -8.85 35.41
CA ALA A 464 42.13 -7.97 36.18
C ALA A 464 43.62 -8.31 36.00
N ALA A 465 43.97 -9.60 36.00
CA ALA A 465 45.33 -10.08 35.77
C ALA A 465 45.85 -9.68 34.38
N SER A 466 45.06 -9.94 33.32
CA SER A 466 45.41 -9.54 31.96
C SER A 466 45.48 -8.01 31.80
N ALA A 467 44.64 -7.25 32.50
CA ALA A 467 44.71 -5.79 32.49
C ALA A 467 46.02 -5.27 33.14
N SER A 468 46.47 -5.88 34.23
CA SER A 468 47.78 -5.59 34.86
C SER A 468 48.96 -5.88 33.93
N LEU A 469 48.84 -6.90 33.06
CA LEU A 469 49.86 -7.29 32.08
C LEU A 469 49.84 -6.49 30.78
N ALA A 470 48.85 -5.61 30.57
CA ALA A 470 48.73 -4.87 29.31
C ALA A 470 49.93 -3.95 29.01
N GLY A 471 50.77 -3.66 30.01
CA GLY A 471 52.04 -2.93 29.88
C GLY A 471 53.27 -3.80 29.55
N GLY A 472 53.14 -5.14 29.50
CA GLY A 472 54.24 -6.08 29.21
C GLY A 472 54.19 -7.37 30.04
N SER A 473 55.13 -8.29 29.80
CA SER A 473 55.24 -9.53 30.58
C SER A 473 55.91 -9.28 31.94
N GLY A 474 55.34 -9.82 33.02
CA GLY A 474 55.85 -9.64 34.38
C GLY A 474 54.99 -10.35 35.42
N PRO A 475 55.31 -10.22 36.73
CA PRO A 475 54.46 -10.73 37.78
C PRO A 475 53.12 -9.98 37.81
N VAL A 476 52.05 -10.69 38.14
CA VAL A 476 50.71 -10.11 38.35
C VAL A 476 50.50 -9.90 39.84
N ASP A 477 49.91 -8.77 40.20
CA ASP A 477 49.43 -8.48 41.54
C ASP A 477 48.08 -7.77 41.46
N VAL A 478 47.03 -8.45 41.92
CA VAL A 478 45.65 -7.96 41.97
C VAL A 478 45.20 -8.02 43.43
N GLU A 479 45.07 -6.86 44.07
CA GLU A 479 44.69 -6.72 45.47
C GLU A 479 43.22 -6.32 45.63
N ASP A 480 42.63 -6.69 46.76
CA ASP A 480 41.28 -6.29 47.19
C ASP A 480 40.18 -6.58 46.15
N MET A 481 40.16 -7.78 45.56
CA MET A 481 39.09 -8.14 44.63
C MET A 481 37.78 -8.35 45.38
N GLN A 482 36.77 -7.54 45.04
CA GLN A 482 35.41 -7.65 45.57
C GLN A 482 34.42 -7.95 44.44
N LEU A 483 33.60 -8.98 44.61
CA LEU A 483 32.55 -9.36 43.68
C LEU A 483 31.19 -8.86 44.20
N HIS A 484 30.63 -7.88 43.49
CA HIS A 484 29.43 -7.15 43.94
C HIS A 484 28.14 -7.77 43.41
N ASN A 485 28.01 -7.90 42.09
CA ASN A 485 26.81 -8.44 41.43
C ASN A 485 27.19 -9.49 40.39
N PRO A 486 26.46 -10.62 40.28
CA PRO A 486 26.71 -11.60 39.23
C PRO A 486 26.34 -11.03 37.85
N LEU A 487 27.16 -11.32 36.83
CA LEU A 487 26.80 -11.07 35.44
C LEU A 487 25.97 -12.26 34.95
N VAL A 488 24.66 -12.04 34.78
CA VAL A 488 23.68 -13.08 34.44
C VAL A 488 23.12 -12.83 33.05
N PHE A 489 23.02 -13.88 32.25
CA PHE A 489 22.38 -13.82 30.95
C PHE A 489 20.93 -14.30 31.04
N ALA A 490 19.99 -13.50 30.50
CA ALA A 490 18.57 -13.85 30.51
C ALA A 490 18.30 -15.08 29.63
N GLU A 491 17.33 -15.91 30.03
CA GLU A 491 16.84 -16.98 29.14
C GLU A 491 16.01 -16.38 28.02
N ASP A 492 16.24 -16.88 26.80
CA ASP A 492 15.48 -16.49 25.61
C ASP A 492 13.98 -16.70 25.89
N SER A 493 13.26 -15.59 26.01
CA SER A 493 11.79 -15.61 25.98
C SER A 493 11.41 -16.15 24.62
N GLN A 494 10.63 -17.24 24.59
CA GLN A 494 10.26 -17.97 23.37
C GLN A 494 9.96 -17.03 22.19
N GLY A 495 10.89 -16.96 21.23
CA GLY A 495 10.76 -16.10 20.04
C GLY A 495 12.07 -15.51 19.54
N ASP A 496 13.08 -15.36 20.40
CA ASP A 496 14.38 -14.82 20.00
C ASP A 496 15.33 -15.94 19.56
N GLU A 497 15.92 -15.79 18.37
CA GLU A 497 16.98 -16.67 17.88
C GLU A 497 18.16 -16.65 18.86
N ALA A 498 18.54 -17.83 19.36
CA ALA A 498 19.65 -18.03 20.29
C ALA A 498 20.87 -17.17 19.92
N GLY A 499 21.13 -16.13 20.71
CA GLY A 499 22.31 -15.26 20.56
C GLY A 499 22.10 -13.74 20.62
N THR A 500 20.89 -13.23 20.89
CA THR A 500 20.62 -11.78 20.97
C THR A 500 20.89 -11.16 22.35
N ASN A 501 21.00 -11.96 23.42
CA ASN A 501 21.20 -11.48 24.79
C ASN A 501 22.68 -11.29 25.16
N GLY A 502 23.44 -10.56 24.33
CA GLY A 502 24.79 -10.13 24.67
C GLY A 502 24.81 -9.09 25.78
N ARG A 503 25.88 -9.07 26.58
CA ARG A 503 26.16 -7.98 27.53
C ARG A 503 27.43 -7.26 27.11
N LYS A 504 27.33 -5.94 26.96
CA LYS A 504 28.49 -5.09 26.78
C LYS A 504 29.23 -5.01 28.11
N VAL A 505 30.53 -5.31 28.12
CA VAL A 505 31.36 -5.32 29.32
C VAL A 505 32.46 -4.28 29.15
N GLN A 506 32.63 -3.44 30.18
CA GLN A 506 33.68 -2.44 30.25
C GLN A 506 34.54 -2.66 31.48
N LEU A 507 35.85 -2.57 31.29
CA LEU A 507 36.81 -2.45 32.39
C LEU A 507 37.35 -1.04 32.40
N LEU A 508 37.32 -0.42 33.56
CA LEU A 508 37.76 0.96 33.78
C LEU A 508 38.96 0.97 34.69
N ILE A 509 40.08 1.52 34.24
CA ILE A 509 41.30 1.71 35.03
C ILE A 509 41.48 3.20 35.25
N SER A 510 41.48 3.59 36.52
CA SER A 510 41.65 4.97 36.96
C SER A 510 42.84 5.08 37.91
N GLU A 511 43.69 6.09 37.71
CA GLU A 511 44.84 6.34 38.57
C GLU A 511 44.36 6.63 40.01
N SER A 512 44.82 5.84 40.97
CA SER A 512 44.55 6.08 42.38
C SER A 512 45.67 6.95 42.97
N GLY A 513 45.32 8.13 43.46
CA GLY A 513 46.28 9.18 43.85
C GLY A 513 47.20 8.89 45.04
N ASP A 514 47.07 7.76 45.76
CA ASP A 514 47.74 7.58 47.07
C ASP A 514 48.63 6.34 47.26
N GLU A 515 48.61 5.29 46.43
CA GLU A 515 49.35 4.03 46.78
C GLU A 515 50.07 3.30 45.62
N GLY A 516 50.16 3.87 44.42
CA GLY A 516 50.89 3.24 43.29
C GLY A 516 50.21 2.00 42.69
N LEU A 517 48.98 1.70 43.09
CA LEU A 517 48.08 0.72 42.48
C LEU A 517 46.90 1.44 41.83
N ASP A 518 46.56 1.08 40.60
CA ASP A 518 45.43 1.64 39.88
C ASP A 518 44.13 0.95 40.29
N ARG A 519 43.06 1.74 40.42
CA ARG A 519 41.73 1.19 40.71
C ARG A 519 41.11 0.66 39.41
N LEU A 520 40.70 -0.60 39.43
CA LEU A 520 40.04 -1.28 38.33
C LEU A 520 38.58 -1.63 38.68
N GLN A 521 37.65 -1.32 37.79
CA GLN A 521 36.24 -1.69 37.92
C GLN A 521 35.75 -2.43 36.67
N ILE A 522 34.95 -3.48 36.85
CA ILE A 522 34.35 -4.27 35.77
C ILE A 522 32.84 -4.08 35.81
N MET A 523 32.30 -3.50 34.75
CA MET A 523 30.88 -3.14 34.62
C MET A 523 30.27 -3.85 33.41
N SER A 524 28.96 -4.12 33.43
CA SER A 524 28.24 -4.53 32.21
C SER A 524 26.91 -3.82 32.03
N LYS A 525 26.43 -3.83 30.78
CA LYS A 525 25.15 -3.25 30.38
C LYS A 525 24.52 -4.07 29.26
N GLY A 526 23.27 -4.46 29.45
CA GLY A 526 22.44 -5.13 28.44
C GLY A 526 21.87 -4.14 27.40
N PRO A 527 21.38 -4.65 26.25
CA PRO A 527 20.90 -3.80 25.15
C PRO A 527 19.66 -2.96 25.49
N ALA A 528 18.81 -3.44 26.40
CA ALA A 528 17.61 -2.74 26.87
C ALA A 528 17.84 -1.97 28.20
N GLU A 529 18.99 -2.16 28.84
CA GLU A 529 19.31 -1.52 30.12
C GLU A 529 19.79 -0.07 29.87
N THR A 530 19.52 0.84 30.81
CA THR A 530 20.00 2.23 30.74
C THR A 530 21.18 2.49 31.68
N GLU A 531 21.27 1.76 32.78
CA GLU A 531 22.34 1.86 33.78
C GLU A 531 23.41 0.77 33.60
N TRP A 532 24.60 1.01 34.12
CA TRP A 532 25.69 0.03 34.17
C TRP A 532 25.68 -0.69 35.52
N THR A 533 25.85 -2.01 35.51
CA THR A 533 25.95 -2.83 36.72
C THR A 533 27.41 -3.09 37.08
N LEU A 534 27.81 -2.76 38.32
CA LEU A 534 29.14 -3.08 38.85
C LEU A 534 29.22 -4.54 39.26
N HIS A 535 30.12 -5.29 38.63
CA HIS A 535 30.32 -6.71 38.90
C HIS A 535 31.50 -6.97 39.83
N ALA A 536 32.63 -6.32 39.57
CA ALA A 536 33.84 -6.49 40.35
C ALA A 536 34.65 -5.20 40.45
N GLU A 537 35.36 -5.02 41.55
CA GLU A 537 36.37 -3.98 41.69
C GLU A 537 37.60 -4.51 42.42
N CYS A 538 38.78 -4.00 42.05
CA CYS A 538 40.06 -4.38 42.64
C CYS A 538 41.10 -3.28 42.43
N ARG A 539 42.31 -3.52 42.93
CA ARG A 539 43.50 -2.70 42.71
C ARG A 539 44.54 -3.51 41.94
N VAL A 540 45.13 -2.93 40.90
CA VAL A 540 46.13 -3.61 40.06
C VAL A 540 47.41 -2.80 40.03
N SER A 541 48.56 -3.49 40.02
CA SER A 541 49.85 -2.84 39.92
C SER A 541 50.26 -2.61 38.46
N GLY A 542 50.80 -1.42 38.18
CA GLY A 542 51.39 -1.02 36.89
C GLY A 542 52.86 -1.42 36.75
N GLY A 543 53.20 -2.68 36.99
CA GLY A 543 54.50 -3.27 36.63
C GLY A 543 55.66 -3.15 37.65
N ALA A 544 56.29 -4.31 37.86
CA ALA A 544 57.55 -4.61 38.56
C ALA A 544 57.56 -4.54 40.10
N SER A 545 56.90 -5.51 40.75
CA SER A 545 57.34 -6.02 42.06
C SER A 545 58.42 -7.10 41.88
N ALA A 546 59.39 -7.16 42.79
CA ALA A 546 60.57 -8.01 42.68
C ALA A 546 60.20 -9.51 42.71
N ALA A 547 60.61 -10.25 41.69
CA ALA A 547 60.46 -11.70 41.62
C ALA A 547 61.06 -12.37 42.87
N GLY A 548 60.19 -12.94 43.71
CA GLY A 548 60.60 -13.79 44.82
C GLY A 548 61.34 -15.04 44.31
N ALA A 549 62.16 -15.64 45.18
CA ALA A 549 62.86 -16.88 44.87
C ALA A 549 61.88 -17.97 44.41
N VAL A 550 62.24 -18.72 43.37
CA VAL A 550 61.46 -19.85 42.86
C VAL A 550 61.38 -20.93 43.95
N GLU A 551 60.25 -20.98 44.65
CA GLU A 551 59.99 -21.98 45.68
C GLU A 551 59.51 -23.28 45.01
N ARG A 552 60.22 -24.39 45.26
CA ARG A 552 59.86 -25.72 44.76
C ARG A 552 59.48 -26.62 45.92
N VAL A 553 58.30 -27.21 45.84
CA VAL A 553 57.74 -28.11 46.85
C VAL A 553 57.62 -29.53 46.27
N ASP A 554 57.79 -30.54 47.12
CA ASP A 554 57.48 -31.92 46.77
C ASP A 554 55.95 -32.14 46.81
N LEU A 555 55.33 -32.31 45.65
CA LEU A 555 53.88 -32.49 45.52
C LEU A 555 53.37 -33.76 46.23
N GLU A 556 54.18 -34.82 46.32
CA GLU A 556 53.80 -36.05 47.04
C GLU A 556 53.73 -35.81 48.55
N ARG A 557 54.54 -34.88 49.06
CA ARG A 557 54.45 -34.46 50.46
C ARG A 557 53.13 -33.73 50.75
N LEU A 558 52.61 -32.95 49.80
CA LEU A 558 51.31 -32.27 49.94
C LEU A 558 50.13 -33.24 49.92
N LYS A 559 50.27 -34.39 49.26
CA LYS A 559 49.27 -35.49 49.28
C LYS A 559 49.21 -36.22 50.62
N THR A 560 50.23 -36.08 51.47
CA THR A 560 50.34 -36.85 52.71
C THR A 560 49.19 -36.52 53.67
N GLY A 561 48.31 -37.50 53.93
CA GLY A 561 47.16 -37.34 54.82
C GLY A 561 45.88 -36.87 54.14
N LEU A 562 45.87 -36.72 52.81
CA LEU A 562 44.67 -36.52 52.00
C LEU A 562 44.17 -37.86 51.43
N THR A 563 42.86 -37.99 51.21
CA THR A 563 42.26 -39.18 50.59
C THR A 563 41.81 -38.91 49.17
N PRO A 564 41.94 -39.87 48.22
CA PRO A 564 41.44 -39.69 46.86
C PRO A 564 39.93 -39.42 46.82
N VAL A 565 39.52 -38.48 45.98
CA VAL A 565 38.12 -38.10 45.75
C VAL A 565 37.83 -38.23 44.25
N ASP A 566 36.69 -38.85 43.91
CA ASP A 566 36.22 -38.90 42.53
C ASP A 566 35.60 -37.55 42.15
N ALA A 567 36.23 -36.83 41.22
CA ALA A 567 35.75 -35.54 40.73
C ALA A 567 34.33 -35.63 40.13
N SER A 568 33.94 -36.77 39.55
CA SER A 568 32.60 -36.94 38.98
C SER A 568 31.50 -36.92 40.05
N VAL A 569 31.78 -37.47 41.24
CA VAL A 569 30.88 -37.43 42.40
C VAL A 569 30.76 -36.00 42.92
N LEU A 570 31.87 -35.25 42.95
CA LEU A 570 31.87 -33.83 43.32
C LEU A 570 30.98 -33.01 42.38
N TYR A 571 31.11 -33.15 41.06
CA TYR A 571 30.26 -32.41 40.12
C TYR A 571 28.77 -32.79 40.25
N GLN A 572 28.45 -34.07 40.46
CA GLN A 572 27.07 -34.52 40.66
C GLN A 572 26.45 -33.90 41.93
N ALA A 573 27.19 -33.87 43.04
CA ALA A 573 26.74 -33.25 44.29
C ALA A 573 26.57 -31.71 44.16
N ARG A 574 27.40 -31.06 43.34
CA ARG A 574 27.27 -29.61 43.08
C ARG A 574 26.10 -29.29 42.15
N ALA A 575 25.83 -30.13 41.15
CA ALA A 575 24.65 -29.99 40.30
C ALA A 575 23.35 -30.09 41.11
N SER A 576 23.28 -31.01 42.09
CA SER A 576 22.11 -31.13 42.97
C SER A 576 21.91 -29.94 43.93
N THR A 577 22.94 -29.12 44.13
CA THR A 577 22.88 -27.87 44.92
C THR A 577 22.85 -26.63 44.04
N GLY A 578 22.58 -26.79 42.74
CA GLY A 578 22.36 -25.70 41.81
C GLY A 578 23.60 -25.16 41.10
N ILE A 579 24.78 -25.76 41.24
CA ILE A 579 25.96 -25.43 40.41
C ILE A 579 26.14 -26.54 39.38
N ASP A 580 25.60 -26.36 38.18
CA ASP A 580 25.67 -27.33 37.09
C ASP A 580 26.72 -26.88 36.07
N LEU A 581 27.95 -27.36 36.26
CA LEU A 581 29.05 -27.09 35.36
C LEU A 581 29.02 -28.06 34.17
N GLY A 582 28.91 -27.51 32.97
CA GLY A 582 28.99 -28.19 31.69
C GLY A 582 30.39 -28.68 31.35
N GLY A 583 30.54 -29.31 30.17
CA GLY A 583 31.73 -30.06 29.80
C GLY A 583 33.03 -29.27 29.89
N SER A 584 33.01 -27.99 29.51
CA SER A 584 34.18 -27.11 29.47
C SER A 584 34.73 -26.76 30.87
N PHE A 585 33.85 -26.58 31.87
CA PHE A 585 34.22 -26.24 33.24
C PHE A 585 34.61 -27.45 34.10
N ARG A 586 34.43 -28.68 33.61
CA ARG A 586 34.85 -29.90 34.32
C ARG A 586 36.35 -30.16 34.14
N THR A 587 37.18 -29.31 34.75
CA THR A 587 38.63 -29.24 34.57
C THR A 587 39.44 -30.07 35.58
N LEU A 588 38.82 -30.53 36.67
CA LEU A 588 39.48 -31.37 37.67
C LEU A 588 39.86 -32.76 37.12
N GLY A 589 41.13 -33.13 37.30
CA GLY A 589 41.67 -34.47 37.10
C GLY A 589 41.75 -35.24 38.41
N ASP A 590 42.94 -35.74 38.76
CA ASP A 590 43.15 -36.41 40.04
C ASP A 590 42.98 -35.44 41.22
N LEU A 591 42.23 -35.86 42.23
CA LEU A 591 41.81 -35.01 43.35
C LEU A 591 41.98 -35.76 44.66
N TRP A 592 42.56 -35.09 45.65
CA TRP A 592 42.71 -35.59 47.02
C TRP A 592 42.21 -34.54 48.00
N ALA A 593 41.44 -34.93 49.00
CA ALA A 593 40.93 -34.00 49.99
C ALA A 593 40.84 -34.63 51.38
N ARG A 594 40.78 -33.74 52.36
CA ARG A 594 40.29 -33.96 53.72
C ARG A 594 39.55 -32.68 54.15
N GLN A 595 38.91 -32.71 55.31
CA GLN A 595 38.27 -31.51 55.84
C GLN A 595 39.28 -30.36 55.97
N GLY A 596 38.99 -29.24 55.31
CA GLY A 596 39.77 -28.01 55.32
C GLY A 596 41.01 -28.01 54.43
N GLU A 597 41.33 -29.07 53.69
CA GLU A 597 42.49 -29.10 52.80
C GLU A 597 42.28 -30.02 51.58
N ALA A 598 42.62 -29.55 50.39
CA ALA A 598 42.54 -30.33 49.17
C ALA A 598 43.69 -30.04 48.20
N LEU A 599 44.03 -31.03 47.40
CA LEU A 599 45.00 -30.95 46.32
C LEU A 599 44.35 -31.52 45.06
N GLY A 600 44.37 -30.78 43.96
CA GLY A 600 43.77 -31.23 42.70
C GLY A 600 44.62 -30.88 41.48
N GLU A 601 44.71 -31.80 40.54
CA GLU A 601 45.18 -31.49 39.19
C GLU A 601 44.06 -30.78 38.42
N VAL A 602 44.41 -29.66 37.79
CA VAL A 602 43.50 -28.85 36.96
C VAL A 602 44.05 -28.81 35.55
N SER A 603 43.24 -29.17 34.56
CA SER A 603 43.62 -29.14 33.15
C SER A 603 42.52 -28.60 32.27
N LEU A 604 42.87 -27.75 31.30
CA LEU A 604 41.98 -27.37 30.20
C LEU A 604 41.64 -28.58 29.34
N ARG A 605 40.42 -28.58 28.78
CA ARG A 605 40.00 -29.58 27.81
C ARG A 605 40.39 -29.14 26.40
N GLU A 606 40.59 -30.12 25.51
CA GLU A 606 40.84 -29.83 24.10
C GLU A 606 39.68 -29.03 23.49
N GLY A 607 39.99 -27.96 22.75
CA GLY A 607 39.00 -27.12 22.06
C GLY A 607 38.46 -25.94 22.87
N THR A 608 38.79 -25.77 24.15
CA THR A 608 38.32 -24.62 24.97
C THR A 608 39.25 -23.40 24.94
N GLY A 609 40.28 -23.41 24.09
CA GLY A 609 41.41 -22.48 24.16
C GLY A 609 41.10 -21.06 23.67
N LEU A 610 41.42 -20.07 24.51
CA LEU A 610 41.64 -18.68 24.10
C LEU A 610 43.09 -18.54 23.63
N THR A 611 43.34 -18.56 22.32
CA THR A 611 44.67 -18.26 21.78
C THR A 611 45.09 -16.85 22.24
N GLN A 612 46.21 -16.76 22.97
CA GLN A 612 46.84 -15.52 23.49
C GLN A 612 46.39 -14.99 24.87
N ALA A 613 45.58 -15.69 25.67
CA ALA A 613 45.33 -15.27 27.06
C ALA A 613 46.46 -15.76 28.00
N GLU A 614 46.99 -14.88 28.85
CA GLU A 614 48.07 -15.22 29.80
C GLU A 614 47.57 -16.13 30.93
N VAL A 615 46.32 -15.93 31.34
CA VAL A 615 45.63 -16.77 32.31
C VAL A 615 44.30 -17.18 31.70
N HIS A 616 43.99 -18.47 31.71
CA HIS A 616 42.69 -18.94 31.22
C HIS A 616 41.66 -18.98 32.36
N PRO A 617 40.44 -18.41 32.20
CA PRO A 617 39.43 -18.40 33.26
C PRO A 617 39.09 -19.80 33.78
N LEU A 618 39.05 -20.81 32.91
CA LEU A 618 38.77 -22.20 33.29
C LEU A 618 39.86 -22.84 34.16
N VAL A 619 41.15 -22.46 34.00
CA VAL A 619 42.22 -22.97 34.87
C VAL A 619 42.07 -22.38 36.27
N LEU A 620 41.82 -21.07 36.35
CA LEU A 620 41.62 -20.38 37.61
C LEU A 620 40.33 -20.85 38.31
N ASP A 621 39.24 -21.03 37.57
CA ASP A 621 37.99 -21.59 38.10
C ASP A 621 38.18 -23.04 38.57
N GLY A 622 38.94 -23.85 37.85
CA GLY A 622 39.32 -25.19 38.30
C GLY A 622 40.04 -25.18 39.66
N CYS A 623 40.86 -24.16 39.93
CA CYS A 623 41.45 -23.96 41.26
C CYS A 623 40.37 -23.64 42.32
N PHE A 624 39.34 -22.87 41.97
CA PHE A 624 38.20 -22.61 42.86
C PHE A 624 37.36 -23.88 43.10
N GLN A 625 37.28 -24.78 42.12
CA GLN A 625 36.60 -26.07 42.27
C GLN A 625 37.34 -26.99 43.26
N VAL A 626 38.67 -26.91 43.38
CA VAL A 626 39.44 -27.62 44.43
C VAL A 626 39.03 -27.15 45.83
N VAL A 627 38.65 -25.87 45.98
CA VAL A 627 38.11 -25.35 47.25
C VAL A 627 36.83 -26.06 47.65
N ALA A 628 35.97 -26.40 46.68
CA ALA A 628 34.77 -27.18 46.94
C ALA A 628 35.07 -28.60 47.42
N ALA A 629 36.22 -29.18 47.04
CA ALA A 629 36.67 -30.50 47.49
C ALA A 629 37.18 -30.49 48.94
N ALA A 630 37.88 -29.41 49.35
CA ALA A 630 38.37 -29.23 50.73
C ALA A 630 37.22 -29.15 51.76
N ARG A 631 35.98 -29.02 51.29
CA ARG A 631 34.78 -28.84 52.10
C ARG A 631 33.93 -30.09 52.26
N ILE A 632 34.26 -31.20 51.60
CA ILE A 632 33.46 -32.43 51.68
C ILE A 632 33.44 -32.92 53.14
N GLN A 633 32.31 -32.73 53.81
CA GLN A 633 31.97 -33.34 55.09
C GLN A 633 30.75 -34.23 54.84
N GLY A 634 30.76 -35.48 55.29
CA GLY A 634 29.60 -36.38 55.14
C GLY A 634 28.37 -36.01 55.99
N SER A 635 27.96 -34.73 56.03
CA SER A 635 26.79 -34.21 56.75
C SER A 635 26.23 -32.92 56.11
N ALA A 636 25.15 -32.36 56.66
CA ALA A 636 24.23 -31.34 56.11
C ALA A 636 24.83 -30.05 55.47
N GLU A 637 26.13 -29.80 55.58
CA GLU A 637 26.82 -28.73 54.82
C GLU A 637 26.90 -29.03 53.32
N ASP A 638 26.75 -30.29 52.91
CA ASP A 638 26.80 -30.72 51.50
C ASP A 638 25.64 -30.18 50.65
N GLU A 639 24.53 -29.76 51.27
CA GLU A 639 23.35 -29.22 50.56
C GLU A 639 23.41 -27.70 50.31
N THR A 640 24.45 -27.01 50.79
CA THR A 640 24.53 -25.55 50.73
C THR A 640 25.43 -25.06 49.59
N THR A 641 24.90 -24.17 48.75
CA THR A 641 25.62 -23.52 47.64
C THR A 641 26.51 -22.38 48.13
N TYR A 642 27.75 -22.32 47.67
CA TYR A 642 28.65 -21.20 47.92
C TYR A 642 29.27 -20.75 46.61
N LEU A 643 29.41 -19.43 46.46
CA LEU A 643 30.03 -18.81 45.30
C LEU A 643 31.23 -17.96 45.73
N PRO A 644 32.19 -17.71 44.83
CA PRO A 644 33.26 -16.75 45.07
C PRO A 644 32.67 -15.38 45.45
N PHE A 645 33.24 -14.74 46.48
CA PHE A 645 32.83 -13.41 46.94
C PHE A 645 33.95 -12.37 46.80
N GLY A 646 35.20 -12.79 46.91
CA GLY A 646 36.36 -11.92 46.73
C GLY A 646 37.64 -12.56 47.24
N TRP A 647 38.77 -11.86 47.10
CA TRP A 647 40.06 -12.26 47.66
C TRP A 647 40.93 -11.05 47.97
N GLU A 648 41.79 -11.20 48.97
CA GLU A 648 42.72 -10.13 49.36
C GLU A 648 43.79 -9.91 48.29
N ARG A 649 44.34 -11.00 47.73
CA ARG A 649 45.40 -10.91 46.73
C ARG A 649 45.42 -12.09 45.78
N LEU A 650 45.42 -11.83 44.48
CA LEU A 650 45.79 -12.77 43.42
C LEU A 650 47.16 -12.36 42.89
N TRP A 651 48.13 -13.27 42.98
CA TRP A 651 49.48 -13.00 42.50
C TRP A 651 50.02 -14.15 41.65
N LEU A 652 50.75 -13.81 40.59
CA LEU A 652 51.39 -14.76 39.68
C LEU A 652 52.86 -14.37 39.49
N THR A 653 53.77 -15.34 39.58
CA THR A 653 55.22 -15.09 39.53
C THR A 653 55.71 -14.77 38.11
N ALA A 654 55.16 -15.45 37.10
CA ALA A 654 55.56 -15.31 35.70
C ALA A 654 54.50 -14.63 34.82
N GLY A 655 53.39 -14.17 35.42
CA GLY A 655 52.28 -13.52 34.73
C GLY A 655 51.39 -14.43 33.89
N ALA A 656 51.74 -15.71 33.71
CA ALA A 656 50.93 -16.67 32.98
C ALA A 656 50.75 -17.97 33.75
N LEU A 657 49.62 -18.64 33.53
CA LEU A 657 49.36 -19.99 34.03
C LEU A 657 49.35 -20.99 32.87
N PRO A 658 50.01 -22.15 33.00
CA PRO A 658 49.95 -23.21 32.00
C PRO A 658 48.54 -23.83 31.97
N GLU A 659 48.23 -24.52 30.87
CA GLU A 659 46.93 -25.18 30.68
C GLU A 659 46.69 -26.32 31.67
N LYS A 660 47.77 -26.84 32.29
CA LYS A 660 47.71 -27.85 33.34
C LYS A 660 48.53 -27.42 34.56
N VAL A 661 47.88 -27.36 35.72
CA VAL A 661 48.46 -26.96 37.01
C VAL A 661 48.05 -27.92 38.12
N VAL A 662 48.73 -27.84 39.27
CA VAL A 662 48.31 -28.47 40.52
C VAL A 662 47.91 -27.38 41.50
N CYS A 663 46.67 -27.42 41.99
CA CYS A 663 46.16 -26.46 42.97
C CYS A 663 46.11 -27.12 44.35
N HIS A 664 46.70 -26.47 45.35
CA HIS A 664 46.62 -26.84 46.76
C HIS A 664 45.83 -25.78 47.52
N VAL A 665 44.80 -26.20 48.25
CA VAL A 665 43.89 -25.33 48.99
C VAL A 665 43.96 -25.66 50.48
N ARG A 666 43.99 -24.62 51.32
CA ARG A 666 43.78 -24.71 52.76
C ARG A 666 42.70 -23.72 53.20
N MET A 667 41.67 -24.23 53.86
CA MET A 667 40.62 -23.41 54.45
C MET A 667 41.04 -22.95 55.84
N HIS A 668 40.70 -21.71 56.18
CA HIS A 668 40.87 -21.20 57.54
C HIS A 668 39.69 -21.63 58.41
N GLU A 669 39.94 -21.81 59.72
CA GLU A 669 38.86 -22.03 60.67
C GLU A 669 37.96 -20.78 60.76
N ALA A 670 36.64 -20.99 60.77
CA ALA A 670 35.68 -19.90 60.91
C ALA A 670 35.89 -19.16 62.25
N THR A 671 36.08 -17.85 62.18
CA THR A 671 36.15 -16.95 63.34
C THR A 671 34.82 -16.94 64.10
N GLU A 672 34.82 -16.57 65.39
CA GLU A 672 33.56 -16.55 66.17
C GLU A 672 32.50 -15.59 65.60
N GLU A 673 32.91 -14.54 64.88
CA GLU A 673 32.02 -13.60 64.19
C GLU A 673 31.37 -14.18 62.92
N SER A 674 31.91 -15.27 62.36
CA SER A 674 31.41 -15.93 61.15
C SER A 674 30.64 -17.23 61.43
N LYS A 675 30.46 -17.59 62.73
CA LYS A 675 29.57 -18.67 63.16
C LYS A 675 28.11 -18.21 63.10
N ALA A 676 27.31 -18.85 62.25
CA ALA A 676 25.87 -18.64 62.21
C ALA A 676 25.19 -19.14 63.50
N GLU A 677 23.94 -18.72 63.72
CA GLU A 677 23.08 -19.21 64.82
C GLU A 677 23.14 -20.75 64.93
N ALA A 678 23.10 -21.28 66.15
CA ALA A 678 23.37 -22.69 66.47
C ALA A 678 22.67 -23.67 65.49
N GLY A 679 23.46 -24.31 64.63
CA GLY A 679 23.02 -25.34 63.67
C GLY A 679 22.95 -24.89 62.20
N ALA A 680 23.20 -23.62 61.87
CA ALA A 680 23.28 -23.16 60.48
C ALA A 680 24.72 -23.16 59.93
N PRO A 681 24.92 -23.43 58.63
CA PRO A 681 26.23 -23.34 57.98
C PRO A 681 26.74 -21.89 57.94
N ALA A 682 28.06 -21.70 57.99
CA ALA A 682 28.71 -20.39 58.02
C ALA A 682 28.32 -19.51 56.81
N GLU A 683 28.19 -18.19 57.02
CA GLU A 683 27.82 -17.29 55.92
C GLU A 683 28.97 -17.05 54.94
N VAL A 684 30.18 -16.89 55.47
CA VAL A 684 31.42 -16.66 54.71
C VAL A 684 32.48 -17.62 55.19
N LEU A 685 33.21 -18.22 54.26
CA LEU A 685 34.39 -19.04 54.54
C LEU A 685 35.58 -18.46 53.79
N SER A 686 36.76 -18.56 54.39
CA SER A 686 38.01 -18.09 53.79
C SER A 686 39.05 -19.19 53.71
N GLY A 687 39.98 -19.03 52.79
CA GLY A 687 41.12 -19.92 52.64
C GLY A 687 42.22 -19.31 51.78
N GLU A 688 43.30 -20.04 51.67
CA GLU A 688 44.39 -19.75 50.75
C GLU A 688 44.50 -20.87 49.73
N LEU A 689 44.98 -20.50 48.53
CA LEU A 689 45.26 -21.46 47.49
C LEU A 689 46.61 -21.16 46.84
N ARG A 690 47.36 -22.21 46.56
CA ARG A 690 48.69 -22.17 45.93
C ARG A 690 48.64 -22.98 44.64
N ILE A 691 49.15 -22.40 43.57
CA ILE A 691 49.13 -22.97 42.23
C ILE A 691 50.56 -23.35 41.86
N TYR A 692 50.76 -24.61 41.53
CA TYR A 692 52.05 -25.19 41.15
C TYR A 692 52.03 -25.70 39.71
N ASP A 693 53.20 -25.76 39.07
CA ASP A 693 53.37 -26.61 37.90
C ASP A 693 53.46 -28.10 38.29
N LEU A 694 53.57 -28.97 37.29
CA LEU A 694 53.67 -30.43 37.49
C LEU A 694 54.99 -30.87 38.17
N ASP A 695 56.00 -29.99 38.18
CA ASP A 695 57.31 -30.21 38.80
C ASP A 695 57.36 -29.69 40.25
N GLY A 696 56.28 -29.06 40.73
CA GLY A 696 56.15 -28.51 42.09
C GLY A 696 56.67 -27.09 42.25
N VAL A 697 56.88 -26.35 41.16
CA VAL A 697 57.27 -24.93 41.19
C VAL A 697 56.06 -24.06 41.46
N LEU A 698 56.16 -23.14 42.42
CA LEU A 698 55.09 -22.20 42.76
C LEU A 698 54.91 -21.13 41.66
N LEU A 699 53.76 -21.16 41.00
CA LEU A 699 53.38 -20.25 39.91
C LEU A 699 52.61 -19.04 40.41
N GLY A 700 51.90 -19.17 41.52
CA GLY A 700 51.07 -18.11 42.09
C GLY A 700 50.11 -18.62 43.14
N GLY A 701 49.16 -17.78 43.54
CA GLY A 701 48.16 -18.14 44.52
C GLY A 701 47.10 -17.07 44.71
N LEU A 702 46.07 -17.42 45.49
CA LEU A 702 45.16 -16.44 46.09
C LEU A 702 45.30 -16.50 47.60
N ASP A 703 45.58 -15.35 48.19
CA ASP A 703 45.56 -15.14 49.62
C ASP A 703 44.18 -14.55 50.01
N GLY A 704 43.64 -14.98 51.15
CA GLY A 704 42.36 -14.49 51.66
C GLY A 704 41.16 -14.75 50.73
N TYR A 705 41.16 -15.84 49.97
CA TYR A 705 40.04 -16.20 49.09
C TYR A 705 38.78 -16.47 49.90
N THR A 706 37.72 -15.73 49.63
CA THR A 706 36.44 -15.82 50.34
C THR A 706 35.34 -16.37 49.45
N ILE A 707 34.54 -17.27 50.02
CA ILE A 707 33.30 -17.77 49.42
C ILE A 707 32.14 -17.45 50.34
N LYS A 708 31.02 -17.04 49.75
CA LYS A 708 29.81 -16.67 50.48
C LYS A 708 28.67 -17.62 50.12
N ARG A 709 27.86 -17.96 51.12
CA ARG A 709 26.65 -18.77 50.95
C ARG A 709 25.68 -18.06 50.00
N ALA A 710 25.25 -18.77 48.96
CA ALA A 710 24.34 -18.25 47.93
C ALA A 710 23.02 -19.02 47.94
N THR A 711 21.91 -18.30 47.75
CA THR A 711 20.59 -18.89 47.50
C THR A 711 20.06 -18.34 46.18
N ARG A 712 19.18 -19.08 45.50
CA ARG A 712 18.54 -18.63 44.26
C ARG A 712 17.90 -17.25 44.42
N ALA A 713 17.17 -17.05 45.52
CA ALA A 713 16.51 -15.78 45.83
C ALA A 713 17.50 -14.64 46.07
N ALA A 714 18.55 -14.85 46.88
CA ALA A 714 19.55 -13.80 47.12
C ALA A 714 20.31 -13.42 45.84
N LEU A 715 20.68 -14.42 45.03
CA LEU A 715 21.46 -14.22 43.80
C LEU A 715 20.69 -13.47 42.71
N PHE A 716 19.38 -13.68 42.61
CA PHE A 716 18.54 -13.03 41.59
C PHE A 716 17.68 -11.88 42.12
N SER A 717 17.72 -11.57 43.41
CA SER A 717 16.95 -10.46 44.02
C SER A 717 17.20 -9.09 43.39
N ALA A 718 18.43 -8.85 42.88
CA ALA A 718 18.81 -7.63 42.18
C ALA A 718 18.35 -7.59 40.70
N ILE A 719 18.01 -8.74 40.11
CA ILE A 719 17.67 -8.90 38.69
C ILE A 719 16.15 -9.08 38.51
N GLU A 720 15.49 -9.78 39.41
CA GLU A 720 14.04 -10.06 39.40
C GLU A 720 13.24 -9.03 40.22
N GLY A 721 13.75 -7.79 40.30
CA GLY A 721 13.38 -6.76 41.26
C GLY A 721 11.88 -6.66 41.55
N VAL A 722 11.50 -6.97 42.79
CA VAL A 722 10.15 -6.73 43.34
C VAL A 722 9.76 -5.24 43.23
N ASN A 723 10.73 -4.34 43.07
CA ASN A 723 10.50 -2.92 42.80
C ASN A 723 9.79 -2.65 41.45
N ASP A 724 9.88 -3.55 40.47
CA ASP A 724 9.12 -3.44 39.21
C ASP A 724 7.65 -3.90 39.34
N LEU A 725 7.27 -4.46 40.49
CA LEU A 725 5.89 -4.88 40.78
C LEU A 725 5.09 -3.79 41.50
N LEU A 726 5.70 -2.66 41.86
CA LEU A 726 5.06 -1.54 42.53
C LEU A 726 5.16 -0.29 41.65
N TYR A 727 4.00 0.28 41.28
CA TYR A 727 3.94 1.57 40.62
C TYR A 727 3.34 2.62 41.57
N GLU A 728 3.90 3.83 41.53
CA GLU A 728 3.29 5.03 42.11
C GLU A 728 2.74 5.89 40.96
N VAL A 729 1.47 6.27 41.01
CA VAL A 729 0.89 7.20 40.04
C VAL A 729 1.29 8.63 40.42
N VAL A 730 2.39 9.10 39.84
CA VAL A 730 2.84 10.49 39.97
C VAL A 730 2.30 11.32 38.81
N TRP A 731 1.29 12.15 39.09
CA TRP A 731 0.74 13.07 38.10
C TRP A 731 1.73 14.22 37.84
N ARG A 732 2.15 14.37 36.59
CA ARG A 732 2.91 15.52 36.11
C ARG A 732 2.07 16.26 35.07
N GLU A 733 1.81 17.53 35.31
CA GLU A 733 1.15 18.39 34.33
C GLU A 733 2.03 18.50 33.08
N ARG A 734 1.50 18.01 31.96
CA ARG A 734 2.06 18.21 30.61
C ARG A 734 1.03 18.95 29.77
N PRO A 735 1.42 19.97 29.00
CA PRO A 735 0.52 20.55 28.02
C PRO A 735 0.07 19.47 27.03
N LEU A 736 -1.23 19.45 26.72
CA LEU A 736 -1.82 18.56 25.74
C LEU A 736 -1.06 18.68 24.42
N VAL A 737 -0.49 17.57 23.94
CA VAL A 737 -0.13 17.45 22.52
C VAL A 737 -1.46 17.41 21.76
N PRO A 738 -1.71 18.32 20.81
CA PRO A 738 -2.95 18.32 20.04
C PRO A 738 -2.88 17.16 19.02
N ALA A 739 -3.19 15.96 19.50
CA ALA A 739 -3.32 14.76 18.68
C ALA A 739 -4.66 14.06 19.00
N ILE A 740 -5.73 14.85 19.00
CA ILE A 740 -7.05 14.40 18.57
C ILE A 740 -7.47 15.44 17.54
N ILE A 741 -7.19 15.13 16.28
CA ILE A 741 -7.68 15.89 15.13
C ILE A 741 -9.20 15.69 15.08
N ALA A 742 -9.95 16.79 15.05
CA ALA A 742 -11.37 16.76 14.71
C ALA A 742 -11.52 16.24 13.27
N ALA A 743 -12.75 16.03 12.78
CA ALA A 743 -12.92 15.59 11.39
C ALA A 743 -12.51 16.72 10.42
N ASP A 744 -11.21 16.82 10.13
CA ASP A 744 -10.61 17.80 9.23
C ASP A 744 -10.75 17.33 7.78
N PHE A 745 -11.97 17.42 7.25
CA PHE A 745 -12.20 17.26 5.80
C PHE A 745 -12.08 18.61 5.05
N LEU A 746 -11.89 19.71 5.77
CA LEU A 746 -11.65 21.03 5.21
C LEU A 746 -10.29 21.53 5.71
N PRO A 747 -9.35 21.89 4.82
CA PRO A 747 -8.10 22.51 5.22
C PRO A 747 -8.40 23.82 5.97
N GLU A 748 -7.58 24.14 6.97
CA GLU A 748 -7.66 25.46 7.59
C GLU A 748 -7.48 26.56 6.53
N PRO A 749 -8.16 27.72 6.63
CA PRO A 749 -8.12 28.77 5.61
C PRO A 749 -6.70 29.19 5.21
N ALA A 750 -5.74 29.14 6.14
CA ALA A 750 -4.33 29.42 5.85
C ALA A 750 -3.65 28.31 5.02
N ALA A 751 -3.97 27.04 5.28
CA ALA A 751 -3.49 25.90 4.50
C ALA A 751 -4.15 25.85 3.11
N ALA A 752 -5.45 26.19 3.03
CA ALA A 752 -6.16 26.36 1.75
C ALA A 752 -5.56 27.51 0.94
N ALA A 753 -5.29 28.66 1.57
CA ALA A 753 -4.65 29.81 0.92
C ALA A 753 -3.20 29.49 0.48
N GLY A 754 -2.45 28.73 1.27
CA GLY A 754 -1.11 28.26 0.91
C GLY A 754 -1.11 27.28 -0.27
N GLY A 755 -2.11 26.40 -0.35
CA GLY A 755 -2.31 25.50 -1.50
C GLY A 755 -2.81 26.18 -2.77
N LEU A 756 -3.32 27.41 -2.67
CA LEU A 756 -3.77 28.25 -3.79
C LEU A 756 -2.70 29.21 -4.30
N MET A 757 -1.50 29.26 -3.70
CA MET A 757 -0.38 30.05 -4.22
C MET A 757 -0.04 29.71 -5.69
N PRO A 758 0.01 28.44 -6.11
CA PRO A 758 0.26 28.10 -7.51
C PRO A 758 -0.81 28.66 -8.47
N LEU A 759 -2.06 28.79 -8.01
CA LEU A 759 -3.13 29.40 -8.80
C LEU A 759 -2.98 30.93 -8.85
N ALA A 760 -2.56 31.57 -7.77
CA ALA A 760 -2.30 33.00 -7.77
C ALA A 760 -1.11 33.36 -8.69
N ASP A 761 -0.06 32.55 -8.65
CA ASP A 761 1.12 32.71 -9.51
C ASP A 761 0.76 32.42 -10.98
N TYR A 762 0.00 31.35 -11.26
CA TYR A 762 -0.52 31.05 -12.60
C TYR A 762 -1.40 32.17 -13.17
N LEU A 763 -2.30 32.74 -12.37
CA LEU A 763 -3.17 33.83 -12.82
C LEU A 763 -2.38 35.12 -13.08
N GLU A 764 -1.33 35.41 -12.30
CA GLU A 764 -0.42 36.53 -12.58
C GLU A 764 0.38 36.27 -13.88
N GLU A 765 0.78 35.04 -14.16
CA GLU A 765 1.43 34.62 -15.43
C GLU A 765 0.49 34.76 -16.64
N GLU A 766 -0.81 34.46 -16.49
CA GLU A 766 -1.86 34.67 -17.50
C GLU A 766 -2.33 36.14 -17.59
N GLY A 767 -1.68 37.06 -16.86
CA GLY A 767 -1.93 38.51 -16.97
C GLY A 767 -3.10 39.04 -16.13
N VAL A 768 -3.62 38.27 -15.18
CA VAL A 768 -4.69 38.69 -14.26
C VAL A 768 -4.07 39.26 -12.99
N ALA A 769 -4.15 40.58 -12.81
CA ALA A 769 -3.59 41.21 -11.61
C ALA A 769 -4.41 40.83 -10.36
N ARG A 770 -3.72 40.67 -9.22
CA ARG A 770 -4.35 40.37 -7.92
C ARG A 770 -5.43 41.39 -7.53
N ALA A 771 -5.26 42.65 -7.93
CA ALA A 771 -6.25 43.72 -7.72
C ALA A 771 -7.54 43.48 -8.52
N ASP A 772 -7.45 43.02 -9.76
CA ASP A 772 -8.59 42.73 -10.64
C ASP A 772 -9.38 41.53 -10.09
N ARG A 773 -8.68 40.48 -9.64
CA ARG A 773 -9.33 39.35 -8.94
C ARG A 773 -10.04 39.78 -7.66
N SER A 774 -9.43 40.68 -6.87
CA SER A 774 -10.08 41.21 -5.68
C SER A 774 -11.32 42.03 -6.01
N ALA A 775 -11.32 42.75 -7.13
CA ALA A 775 -12.48 43.49 -7.61
C ALA A 775 -13.60 42.54 -8.04
N LEU A 776 -13.30 41.49 -8.82
CA LEU A 776 -14.26 40.45 -9.19
C LEU A 776 -14.92 39.81 -7.94
N LEU A 777 -14.14 39.42 -6.95
CA LEU A 777 -14.67 38.82 -5.72
C LEU A 777 -15.60 39.78 -4.94
N SER A 778 -15.25 41.06 -4.88
CA SER A 778 -16.11 42.09 -4.27
C SER A 778 -17.42 42.26 -5.03
N ASP A 779 -17.38 42.18 -6.36
CA ASP A 779 -18.55 42.30 -7.22
C ASP A 779 -19.44 41.05 -7.17
N LEU A 780 -18.87 39.84 -7.11
CA LEU A 780 -19.60 38.60 -6.84
C LEU A 780 -20.28 38.62 -5.47
N ASP A 781 -19.61 39.16 -4.44
CA ASP A 781 -20.21 39.34 -3.10
C ASP A 781 -21.39 40.33 -3.14
N ARG A 782 -21.29 41.40 -3.93
CA ARG A 782 -22.42 42.31 -4.19
C ARG A 782 -23.55 41.61 -4.94
N TRP A 783 -23.23 40.83 -5.97
CA TRP A 783 -24.23 40.07 -6.72
C TRP A 783 -24.97 39.06 -5.83
N SER A 784 -24.27 38.44 -4.88
CA SER A 784 -24.87 37.49 -3.94
C SER A 784 -25.94 38.09 -3.06
N ARG A 785 -25.80 39.37 -2.67
CA ARG A 785 -26.82 40.11 -1.90
C ARG A 785 -28.05 40.42 -2.75
N ALA A 786 -27.86 40.85 -3.99
CA ALA A 786 -28.95 41.02 -4.95
C ALA A 786 -29.68 39.69 -5.24
N ARG A 787 -28.93 38.58 -5.35
CA ARG A 787 -29.52 37.25 -5.55
C ARG A 787 -30.27 36.77 -4.31
N ALA A 788 -29.75 37.03 -3.12
CA ALA A 788 -30.42 36.71 -1.85
C ALA A 788 -31.84 37.31 -1.77
N ILE A 789 -32.00 38.60 -2.08
CA ILE A 789 -33.32 39.23 -2.05
C ILE A 789 -34.24 38.70 -3.16
N TRP A 790 -33.71 38.56 -4.38
CA TRP A 790 -34.45 38.01 -5.52
C TRP A 790 -34.95 36.59 -5.25
N THR A 791 -34.12 35.74 -4.64
CA THR A 791 -34.47 34.36 -4.30
C THR A 791 -35.66 34.33 -3.33
N LEU A 792 -35.65 35.14 -2.28
CA LEU A 792 -36.76 35.17 -1.33
C LEU A 792 -38.06 35.69 -1.98
N GLU A 793 -37.97 36.67 -2.87
CA GLU A 793 -39.12 37.16 -3.63
C GLU A 793 -39.68 36.13 -4.60
N LYS A 794 -38.81 35.36 -5.28
CA LYS A 794 -39.20 34.24 -6.14
C LYS A 794 -39.83 33.09 -5.35
N LEU A 795 -39.37 32.86 -4.13
CA LEU A 795 -40.01 31.94 -3.20
C LEU A 795 -41.37 32.46 -2.70
N GLY A 796 -41.71 33.72 -2.96
CA GLY A 796 -43.03 34.30 -2.69
C GLY A 796 -43.08 35.20 -1.45
N TRP A 797 -41.94 35.59 -0.86
CA TRP A 797 -41.92 36.48 0.28
C TRP A 797 -42.29 37.92 -0.11
N ARG A 798 -43.30 38.48 0.56
CA ARG A 798 -43.75 39.87 0.40
C ARG A 798 -43.47 40.63 1.69
N ARG A 799 -42.38 41.41 1.68
CA ARG A 799 -41.79 42.09 2.83
C ARG A 799 -42.60 43.32 3.23
N SER A 800 -42.92 43.45 4.52
CA SER A 800 -43.56 44.65 5.08
C SER A 800 -42.64 45.34 6.10
N VAL A 801 -42.45 46.66 6.02
CA VAL A 801 -41.58 47.39 6.97
C VAL A 801 -42.05 47.18 8.41
N GLY A 802 -41.11 46.85 9.30
CA GLY A 802 -41.37 46.57 10.71
C GLY A 802 -41.90 45.16 11.01
N GLU A 803 -42.08 44.33 9.98
CA GLU A 803 -42.40 42.90 10.14
C GLU A 803 -41.28 42.20 10.91
N VAL A 804 -41.64 41.47 11.97
CA VAL A 804 -40.72 40.61 12.71
C VAL A 804 -40.81 39.20 12.12
N VAL A 805 -39.66 38.72 11.66
CA VAL A 805 -39.51 37.48 10.92
C VAL A 805 -38.67 36.51 11.74
N GLU A 806 -39.30 35.41 12.13
CA GLU A 806 -38.60 34.24 12.65
C GLU A 806 -38.06 33.41 11.48
N SER A 807 -36.76 33.09 11.51
CA SER A 807 -36.11 32.38 10.40
C SER A 807 -36.77 31.03 10.08
N GLU A 808 -37.25 30.31 11.10
CA GLU A 808 -37.83 28.98 10.93
C GLU A 808 -39.28 29.04 10.44
N GLU A 809 -40.07 30.00 10.93
CA GLU A 809 -41.45 30.18 10.50
C GLU A 809 -41.52 30.63 9.04
N LEU A 810 -40.67 31.60 8.65
CA LEU A 810 -40.61 32.06 7.27
C LEU A 810 -40.11 30.97 6.31
N ARG A 811 -39.14 30.14 6.73
CA ARG A 811 -38.66 28.99 5.95
C ARG A 811 -39.82 28.04 5.61
N GLN A 812 -40.62 27.68 6.61
CA GLN A 812 -41.77 26.80 6.44
C GLN A 812 -42.82 27.45 5.53
N GLN A 813 -43.11 28.74 5.71
CA GLN A 813 -44.05 29.48 4.87
C GLN A 813 -43.64 29.50 3.39
N LEU A 814 -42.33 29.63 3.11
CA LEU A 814 -41.80 29.70 1.74
C LEU A 814 -41.57 28.32 1.08
N GLY A 815 -41.81 27.24 1.83
CA GLY A 815 -41.66 25.86 1.36
C GLY A 815 -40.20 25.41 1.21
N VAL A 816 -39.27 26.03 1.93
CA VAL A 816 -37.84 25.66 1.90
C VAL A 816 -37.63 24.41 2.75
N THR A 817 -36.88 23.43 2.26
CA THR A 817 -36.70 22.13 2.93
C THR A 817 -35.83 22.22 4.21
N ASP A 818 -35.98 21.25 5.11
CA ASP A 818 -35.23 21.19 6.38
C ASP A 818 -33.72 21.06 6.17
N GLU A 819 -33.32 20.36 5.11
CA GLU A 819 -31.92 20.18 4.72
C GLU A 819 -31.24 21.53 4.46
N HIS A 820 -31.98 22.50 3.91
CA HIS A 820 -31.44 23.77 3.45
C HIS A 820 -31.60 24.90 4.50
N LYS A 821 -32.04 24.58 5.72
CA LYS A 821 -32.31 25.57 6.79
C LYS A 821 -31.12 26.48 7.11
N ARG A 822 -29.89 25.95 7.04
CA ARG A 822 -28.66 26.72 7.32
C ARG A 822 -28.40 27.77 6.24
N VAL A 823 -28.53 27.39 4.98
CA VAL A 823 -28.38 28.28 3.83
C VAL A 823 -29.46 29.35 3.86
N PHE A 824 -30.71 28.96 4.12
CA PHE A 824 -31.83 29.89 4.25
C PHE A 824 -31.60 30.96 5.33
N ARG A 825 -31.16 30.55 6.53
CA ARG A 825 -30.79 31.49 7.59
C ARG A 825 -29.67 32.43 7.14
N ARG A 826 -28.67 31.91 6.41
CA ARG A 826 -27.56 32.72 5.91
C ARG A 826 -28.00 33.80 4.93
N ILE A 827 -29.00 33.52 4.09
CA ILE A 827 -29.61 34.52 3.18
C ILE A 827 -30.18 35.68 4.00
N LEU A 828 -30.89 35.41 5.10
CA LEU A 828 -31.42 36.44 6.00
C LEU A 828 -30.31 37.27 6.67
N GLU A 829 -29.25 36.60 7.15
CA GLU A 829 -28.07 37.28 7.73
C GLU A 829 -27.36 38.17 6.71
N MET A 830 -27.27 37.76 5.44
CA MET A 830 -26.71 38.58 4.37
C MET A 830 -27.54 39.85 4.14
N LEU A 831 -28.87 39.73 4.15
CA LEU A 831 -29.77 40.87 4.04
C LEU A 831 -29.69 41.78 5.28
N ALA A 832 -29.42 41.23 6.46
CA ALA A 832 -29.19 42.02 7.67
C ALA A 832 -27.91 42.87 7.58
N ARG A 833 -26.85 42.33 6.98
CA ARG A 833 -25.61 43.06 6.72
C ARG A 833 -25.76 44.15 5.65
N SER A 834 -26.77 44.02 4.80
CA SER A 834 -27.07 44.95 3.71
C SER A 834 -28.15 45.97 4.10
N ASP A 835 -28.47 46.10 5.40
CA ASP A 835 -29.48 47.00 5.98
C ASP A 835 -30.92 46.81 5.43
N VAL A 836 -31.20 45.68 4.78
CA VAL A 836 -32.56 45.27 4.35
C VAL A 836 -33.33 44.67 5.53
N LEU A 837 -32.60 43.97 6.41
CA LEU A 837 -33.10 43.41 7.67
C LEU A 837 -32.29 43.97 8.85
N GLN A 838 -32.83 43.85 10.06
CA GLN A 838 -32.09 44.08 11.30
C GLN A 838 -32.20 42.83 12.17
N GLU A 839 -31.06 42.27 12.59
CA GLU A 839 -31.04 41.14 13.52
C GLU A 839 -31.27 41.63 14.96
N ASP A 840 -32.24 41.03 15.66
CA ASP A 840 -32.56 41.30 17.07
C ASP A 840 -32.85 39.99 17.81
N GLY A 841 -31.89 39.54 18.63
CA GLY A 841 -32.06 38.37 19.50
C GLY A 841 -32.34 37.05 18.77
N GLY A 842 -31.83 36.88 17.54
CA GLY A 842 -32.06 35.69 16.71
C GLY A 842 -33.26 35.80 15.74
N ARG A 843 -33.93 36.95 15.74
CA ARG A 843 -35.06 37.31 14.86
C ARG A 843 -34.63 38.39 13.89
N PHE A 844 -35.36 38.56 12.79
CA PHE A 844 -35.08 39.60 11.80
C PHE A 844 -36.23 40.60 11.72
N VAL A 845 -35.95 41.90 11.76
CA VAL A 845 -36.93 42.97 11.56
C VAL A 845 -36.74 43.56 10.17
N VAL A 846 -37.79 43.62 9.36
CA VAL A 846 -37.73 44.18 8.01
C VAL A 846 -37.53 45.69 8.06
N LYS A 847 -36.43 46.18 7.47
CA LYS A 847 -36.12 47.61 7.34
C LYS A 847 -36.56 48.20 6.00
N ALA A 848 -36.41 47.43 4.92
CA ALA A 848 -36.85 47.79 3.59
C ALA A 848 -37.93 46.82 3.10
N GLY A 849 -39.14 47.35 2.91
CA GLY A 849 -40.29 46.62 2.37
C GLY A 849 -40.13 46.25 0.90
N HIS A 850 -41.12 45.54 0.36
CA HIS A 850 -41.05 45.03 -1.02
C HIS A 850 -41.03 46.16 -2.07
N GLU A 851 -41.72 47.27 -1.81
CA GLU A 851 -41.78 48.42 -2.72
C GLU A 851 -40.79 49.55 -2.36
N ASP A 852 -40.05 49.40 -1.26
CA ASP A 852 -39.09 50.41 -0.83
C ASP A 852 -37.80 50.34 -1.66
N PRO A 853 -37.12 51.47 -1.86
CA PRO A 853 -35.80 51.48 -2.52
C PRO A 853 -34.82 50.64 -1.69
N LEU A 854 -34.18 49.67 -2.35
CA LEU A 854 -33.14 48.86 -1.73
C LEU A 854 -31.82 49.64 -1.61
N PRO A 855 -30.99 49.35 -0.60
CA PRO A 855 -29.64 49.88 -0.48
C PRO A 855 -28.79 49.64 -1.75
N GLU A 856 -27.80 50.50 -2.01
CA GLU A 856 -27.06 50.49 -3.28
C GLU A 856 -26.26 49.20 -3.51
N ASP A 857 -25.89 48.48 -2.45
CA ASP A 857 -25.25 47.16 -2.50
C ASP A 857 -26.21 46.01 -2.87
N VAL A 858 -27.52 46.30 -3.00
CA VAL A 858 -28.58 45.35 -3.36
C VAL A 858 -29.39 45.89 -4.56
N ARG A 859 -28.71 46.14 -5.69
CA ARG A 859 -29.33 46.67 -6.94
C ARG A 859 -30.38 45.73 -7.55
N PRO A 860 -31.36 46.27 -8.32
CA PRO A 860 -32.37 45.45 -8.99
C PRO A 860 -31.88 44.84 -10.31
N ASP A 861 -32.52 43.71 -10.65
CA ASP A 861 -32.23 42.73 -11.70
C ASP A 861 -30.84 42.04 -11.65
N PRO A 862 -30.76 40.83 -11.05
CA PRO A 862 -29.53 40.06 -11.01
C PRO A 862 -29.02 39.59 -12.38
N GLU A 863 -29.86 39.52 -13.42
CA GLU A 863 -29.43 39.06 -14.75
C GLU A 863 -28.69 40.17 -15.52
N SER A 864 -29.21 41.40 -15.53
CA SER A 864 -28.51 42.56 -16.09
C SER A 864 -27.16 42.83 -15.41
N PHE A 865 -27.04 42.51 -14.12
CA PHE A 865 -25.76 42.62 -13.41
C PHE A 865 -24.75 41.56 -13.86
N ALA A 866 -25.19 40.35 -14.22
CA ALA A 866 -24.33 39.29 -14.73
C ALA A 866 -23.60 39.71 -16.02
N ASP A 867 -24.35 40.30 -16.95
CA ASP A 867 -23.81 40.74 -18.24
C ASP A 867 -22.79 41.88 -18.04
N HIS A 868 -23.09 42.81 -17.12
CA HIS A 868 -22.15 43.87 -16.75
C HIS A 868 -20.86 43.33 -16.10
N LEU A 869 -20.96 42.31 -15.25
CA LEU A 869 -19.78 41.68 -14.65
C LEU A 869 -18.94 40.93 -15.68
N ALA A 870 -19.57 40.29 -16.66
CA ALA A 870 -18.84 39.62 -17.74
C ALA A 870 -18.05 40.61 -18.61
N GLU A 871 -18.57 41.82 -18.82
CA GLU A 871 -17.85 42.91 -19.50
C GLU A 871 -16.72 43.49 -18.65
N LEU A 872 -16.96 43.69 -17.34
CA LEU A 872 -16.01 44.32 -16.43
C LEU A 872 -14.87 43.37 -16.03
N HIS A 873 -15.15 42.07 -15.92
CA HIS A 873 -14.21 41.03 -15.51
C HIS A 873 -14.19 39.86 -16.51
N PRO A 874 -13.65 40.05 -17.73
CA PRO A 874 -13.62 38.98 -18.74
C PRO A 874 -12.88 37.72 -18.27
N HIS A 875 -11.90 37.88 -17.37
CA HIS A 875 -11.13 36.79 -16.77
C HIS A 875 -11.94 35.94 -15.78
N GLY A 876 -13.09 36.42 -15.31
CA GLY A 876 -13.97 35.72 -14.36
C GLY A 876 -15.16 35.03 -15.01
N ALA A 877 -15.12 34.79 -16.33
CA ALA A 877 -16.26 34.28 -17.09
C ALA A 877 -16.81 32.95 -16.52
N THR A 878 -15.92 32.07 -16.04
CA THR A 878 -16.31 30.81 -15.41
C THR A 878 -17.04 31.02 -14.08
N GLU A 879 -16.48 31.82 -13.17
CA GLU A 879 -17.10 32.13 -11.87
C GLU A 879 -18.44 32.85 -12.05
N ILE A 880 -18.50 33.81 -12.97
CA ILE A 880 -19.72 34.55 -13.31
C ILE A 880 -20.76 33.60 -13.88
N GLY A 881 -20.38 32.73 -14.82
CA GLY A 881 -21.26 31.74 -15.43
C GLY A 881 -21.79 30.73 -14.42
N LEU A 882 -20.93 30.23 -13.53
CA LEU A 882 -21.31 29.32 -12.46
C LEU A 882 -22.27 29.98 -11.48
N PHE A 883 -21.98 31.22 -11.06
CA PHE A 883 -22.81 31.99 -10.16
C PHE A 883 -24.18 32.31 -10.79
N ARG A 884 -24.21 32.64 -12.08
CA ARG A 884 -25.44 32.87 -12.85
C ARG A 884 -26.35 31.65 -12.80
N ARG A 885 -25.82 30.48 -13.19
CA ARG A 885 -26.55 29.20 -13.23
C ARG A 885 -27.04 28.79 -11.84
N CYS A 886 -26.12 28.68 -10.88
CA CYS A 886 -26.44 28.20 -9.54
C CYS A 886 -27.37 29.17 -8.81
N GLY A 887 -27.13 30.48 -8.94
CA GLY A 887 -27.97 31.49 -8.33
C GLY A 887 -29.38 31.52 -8.91
N ALA A 888 -29.55 31.28 -10.21
CA ALA A 888 -30.87 31.30 -10.86
C ALA A 888 -31.77 30.18 -10.34
N ALA A 889 -31.18 29.00 -10.14
CA ALA A 889 -31.88 27.82 -9.66
C ALA A 889 -32.01 27.74 -8.14
N LEU A 890 -31.42 28.69 -7.39
CA LEU A 890 -31.43 28.67 -5.92
C LEU A 890 -32.84 28.55 -5.30
N PRO A 891 -33.92 29.19 -5.80
CA PRO A 891 -35.27 28.95 -5.30
C PRO A 891 -35.71 27.49 -5.40
N ASP A 892 -35.43 26.84 -6.53
CA ASP A 892 -35.81 25.45 -6.80
C ASP A 892 -34.97 24.48 -5.97
N VAL A 893 -33.68 24.78 -5.80
CA VAL A 893 -32.77 24.05 -4.89
C VAL A 893 -33.27 24.13 -3.44
N LEU A 894 -33.62 25.33 -2.96
CA LEU A 894 -34.12 25.52 -1.59
C LEU A 894 -35.43 24.74 -1.34
N ARG A 895 -36.26 24.54 -2.38
CA ARG A 895 -37.48 23.72 -2.31
C ARG A 895 -37.24 22.22 -2.55
N GLY A 896 -36.01 21.80 -2.82
CA GLY A 896 -35.68 20.41 -3.17
C GLY A 896 -36.25 19.97 -4.54
N GLN A 897 -36.57 20.93 -5.41
CA GLN A 897 -37.07 20.69 -6.77
C GLN A 897 -35.93 20.52 -7.78
N MET A 898 -34.70 20.89 -7.39
CA MET A 898 -33.50 20.73 -8.20
C MET A 898 -32.33 20.31 -7.30
N ASP A 899 -31.54 19.34 -7.76
CA ASP A 899 -30.33 18.91 -7.06
C ASP A 899 -29.20 19.92 -7.31
N PRO A 900 -28.59 20.53 -6.28
CA PRO A 900 -27.48 21.46 -6.45
C PRO A 900 -26.26 20.82 -7.14
N LEU A 901 -26.07 19.50 -7.05
CA LEU A 901 -24.95 18.81 -7.70
C LEU A 901 -25.11 18.77 -9.22
N THR A 902 -26.34 18.66 -9.73
CA THR A 902 -26.54 18.71 -11.18
C THR A 902 -26.15 20.06 -11.73
N LEU A 903 -26.38 21.17 -11.02
CA LEU A 903 -25.97 22.51 -11.46
C LEU A 903 -24.46 22.76 -11.44
N LEU A 904 -23.76 22.15 -10.47
CA LEU A 904 -22.30 22.27 -10.32
C LEU A 904 -21.55 21.40 -11.32
N PHE A 905 -22.15 20.29 -11.77
CA PHE A 905 -21.50 19.27 -12.60
C PHE A 905 -22.27 18.92 -13.89
N SER A 906 -23.24 19.76 -14.31
CA SER A 906 -24.15 19.51 -15.45
C SER A 906 -23.47 19.39 -16.81
N SER A 907 -22.19 19.76 -16.93
CA SER A 907 -21.44 19.58 -18.16
C SER A 907 -20.23 18.70 -17.89
N GLY A 908 -20.23 17.51 -18.50
CA GLY A 908 -19.02 16.71 -18.69
C GLY A 908 -17.95 17.37 -19.57
N TYR A 909 -18.07 18.68 -19.81
CA TYR A 909 -17.14 19.58 -20.46
C TYR A 909 -17.14 20.92 -19.72
N PRO A 910 -15.97 21.45 -19.31
CA PRO A 910 -15.82 22.89 -19.21
C PRO A 910 -15.76 23.45 -20.65
N THR A 911 -16.79 24.19 -21.08
CA THR A 911 -16.68 25.10 -22.22
C THR A 911 -16.27 26.48 -21.70
N PRO A 912 -15.51 27.26 -22.50
CA PRO A 912 -14.28 27.96 -22.12
C PRO A 912 -14.39 29.02 -21.02
#